data_AF-A0A150RRR1-F1
#
_entry.id   AF-A0A150RRR1-F1
#
_cell.length_a   1.000
_cell.length_b   1.000
_cell.length_c   1.000
_cell.angle_alpha   90.00
_cell.angle_beta   90.00
_cell.angle_gamma   90.00
#
_symmetry.space_group_name_H-M   'P 1'
#
loop_
_entity.id
_entity.type
_entity.pdbx_description
1 polymer ?
#
loop_
_entity_poly.entity_id
_entity_poly.type
_entity_poly.pdbx_seq_one_letter_code
_entity_poly.pdbx_strand_id
1 'polypeptide(L)'
;MRLHRTRARLWLPLFFLPACVSLDSPDSDEAVASQQAALTGTDLTPASTVDVSDMRGNPPGVEGIDKVHDGDVNTKLFMPHRTDWIQYRMQAPSIIVSYDITSANDFPDRDPSSWTFEGSSDGLSWSVLDTRTNESFASRHQTRSFTFSNSNAYLYYRLNVSQNLGGGNALQLAELRVGGSLAAGTMPGTPVLAAPSVDSDAVTLTWTPAANASGYYVQRVNDDGSGTTEIFTSSTSYTDTNLAPGTSYLYQVQAVNGALRGFPSEVSARATTAGVAVHQDITALSSSVPVEQHPGNGVAGEDVTKVTDNNPFSKYYEPNASTWIRLETPSAVVTSYSLTSANDFPNRDPKDWTLEGSNDGTSWTVLDTRTNQSFTNRHSARTYSCNPERLEFSRYRLHIQDNHGAGDTQLAEWRLFGTSSASLAAPAAPGSVSAQALSGNQIRVTWTDNAGQLNPEASYRVERATNSSFTSGLVVGTTGAGSTEFRATGLAPNQTYYFRVSAQNAAGSSITVGPASATTTANTPPASFVENGWYDGQNRTVTLAYSDANLAAYFDQYVPNPSGATWVTPIVSEAWGYAKDTYGSMVDPILHMIGNQDNAPGEVPGTLAYNVGGVVYASDSAASYRNIIFTVSSDWSVPDYGWVVQSLIHEMGHIVESNNNGIAGSPAFNAWGDSKWAEIFGYDVFLHLTTISPNLAPEIYADNVSHTDGFGVYWFRDWYYPLYAGEFGNTDADHKGSRFLSRFFQLLAEHLPTINSTYGNRPLNLGEFIHFCAGAAGVDLEDEARLAFRWTPQLELELAKAQTEFPGVSALYLGNRAPGFTLDPITRSATLNVALSGQTLAGTASDPDLGDTLTYSKQSGASWLTVASDGALSGTPPSAGLSTAVVRVTDQDGLFDTVELVFEVTDGTCTPESDAQFCARLGAGCGSLSDVDNCGAPRSVSSCGSCTAPETCGGGGTPNECGDPGGSTPCGGLCSSPVVFSTQSYHSGNLGTAATCHETTVNLQGLNCGNFAAGRTFLINGVLVTCNGANVTLPAERNGGYCMQASAGNQPWAYFSTF
;
A
#
# COMPACT_ATOMS: atom_id res chain seq x y z
N MET A 1 30.22 51.51 -66.02
CA MET A 1 30.34 51.41 -67.49
C MET A 1 29.52 50.23 -67.96
N ARG A 2 28.67 50.39 -69.00
CA ARG A 2 27.97 49.30 -69.75
C ARG A 2 26.96 48.43 -68.92
N LEU A 3 25.86 47.88 -69.45
CA LEU A 3 25.05 48.18 -70.65
C LEU A 3 23.67 47.48 -70.51
N HIS A 4 22.57 48.23 -70.68
CA HIS A 4 21.23 47.76 -71.14
C HIS A 4 20.42 46.72 -70.31
N ARG A 5 19.08 46.74 -70.26
CA ARG A 5 18.09 47.63 -70.94
C ARG A 5 16.80 47.80 -70.13
N THR A 6 16.24 49.00 -70.17
CA THR A 6 14.97 49.43 -69.56
C THR A 6 13.80 49.49 -70.55
N ARG A 7 12.56 49.53 -70.01
CA ARG A 7 11.43 50.44 -70.35
C ARG A 7 10.22 50.00 -69.51
N ALA A 8 9.60 50.76 -68.58
CA ALA A 8 9.58 52.19 -68.23
C ALA A 8 8.83 53.14 -69.20
N ARG A 9 7.65 53.60 -68.75
CA ARG A 9 7.01 54.93 -68.88
C ARG A 9 5.96 55.00 -67.74
N LEU A 10 6.04 55.75 -66.63
CA LEU A 10 6.62 57.06 -66.26
C LEU A 10 5.62 58.23 -66.44
N TRP A 11 5.27 58.88 -65.32
CA TRP A 11 5.08 60.33 -65.03
C TRP A 11 4.37 60.43 -63.63
N LEU A 12 4.99 60.83 -62.52
CA LEU A 12 5.45 62.17 -62.05
C LEU A 12 4.30 63.17 -61.73
N PRO A 13 4.47 64.15 -60.79
CA PRO A 13 5.33 64.18 -59.57
C PRO A 13 4.93 65.14 -58.38
N LEU A 14 5.75 65.15 -57.29
CA LEU A 14 6.12 66.30 -56.40
C LEU A 14 5.01 66.93 -55.50
N PHE A 15 5.25 67.53 -54.32
CA PHE A 15 6.41 67.94 -53.49
C PHE A 15 6.14 67.53 -51.99
N PHE A 16 6.95 67.70 -50.93
CA PHE A 16 8.27 68.35 -50.69
C PHE A 16 9.06 67.63 -49.53
N LEU A 17 9.78 68.38 -48.68
CA LEU A 17 10.63 68.08 -47.49
C LEU A 17 10.51 69.32 -46.52
N PRO A 18 11.14 69.45 -45.31
CA PRO A 18 12.29 68.70 -44.76
C PRO A 18 12.40 68.44 -43.22
N ALA A 19 13.43 67.66 -42.86
CA ALA A 19 14.40 67.83 -41.74
C ALA A 19 14.10 67.39 -40.27
N CYS A 20 14.98 66.48 -39.82
CA CYS A 20 15.65 66.37 -38.52
C CYS A 20 14.90 65.83 -37.28
N VAL A 21 15.42 64.72 -36.71
CA VAL A 21 15.88 64.53 -35.31
C VAL A 21 16.39 63.08 -35.16
N SER A 22 17.24 62.81 -34.16
CA SER A 22 17.79 61.48 -33.83
C SER A 22 17.20 60.90 -32.54
N LEU A 23 17.27 59.56 -32.40
CA LEU A 23 17.09 58.78 -31.15
C LEU A 23 15.68 58.76 -30.54
N ASP A 24 14.95 57.65 -30.67
CA ASP A 24 14.89 56.60 -29.63
C ASP A 24 14.00 55.40 -30.07
N SER A 25 13.90 54.38 -29.21
CA SER A 25 13.25 53.07 -29.38
C SER A 25 11.79 53.08 -29.89
N PRO A 26 11.37 52.06 -30.67
CA PRO A 26 9.99 51.60 -30.74
C PRO A 26 9.78 50.38 -29.82
N ASP A 27 9.07 50.58 -28.70
CA ASP A 27 8.37 49.49 -28.02
C ASP A 27 6.98 49.26 -28.64
N SER A 28 6.51 48.01 -28.57
CA SER A 28 5.11 47.54 -28.63
C SER A 28 4.11 48.27 -29.55
N ASP A 29 3.75 47.66 -30.69
CA ASP A 29 2.46 46.93 -30.80
C ASP A 29 2.13 46.58 -32.28
N GLU A 30 2.16 45.29 -32.62
CA GLU A 30 1.16 44.67 -33.49
C GLU A 30 1.23 43.14 -33.34
N ALA A 31 0.17 42.53 -32.81
CA ALA A 31 0.08 41.09 -32.62
C ALA A 31 -0.09 40.38 -33.97
N VAL A 32 0.91 39.56 -34.34
CA VAL A 32 0.77 38.64 -35.48
C VAL A 32 -0.11 37.48 -35.05
N ALA A 33 -1.36 37.46 -35.50
CA ALA A 33 -2.24 36.31 -35.30
C ALA A 33 -1.62 35.06 -35.95
N SER A 34 -1.35 34.03 -35.15
CA SER A 34 -0.95 32.72 -35.65
C SER A 34 -2.10 32.11 -36.46
N GLN A 35 -1.80 31.61 -37.66
CA GLN A 35 -2.78 30.87 -38.45
C GLN A 35 -3.02 29.51 -37.79
N GLN A 36 -4.15 29.35 -37.12
CA GLN A 36 -4.67 28.00 -36.84
C GLN A 36 -4.83 27.25 -38.18
N ALA A 37 -4.33 26.02 -38.22
CA ALA A 37 -4.60 25.13 -39.33
C ALA A 37 -6.10 24.72 -39.33
N ALA A 38 -6.61 24.35 -40.51
CA ALA A 38 -8.04 24.11 -40.70
C ALA A 38 -8.35 22.61 -40.59
N LEU A 39 -8.97 22.22 -39.47
CA LEU A 39 -9.58 20.91 -39.29
C LEU A 39 -10.53 20.55 -40.45
N THR A 40 -10.56 19.27 -40.82
CA THR A 40 -11.50 18.75 -41.82
C THR A 40 -12.76 18.25 -41.13
N GLY A 41 -13.88 18.92 -41.39
CA GLY A 41 -15.16 18.66 -40.74
C GLY A 41 -15.55 19.79 -39.78
N THR A 42 -16.48 19.51 -38.87
CA THR A 42 -16.76 20.38 -37.73
C THR A 42 -15.68 20.15 -36.67
N ASP A 43 -15.17 21.21 -36.06
CA ASP A 43 -14.36 21.09 -34.84
C ASP A 43 -15.25 20.55 -33.72
N LEU A 44 -14.96 19.33 -33.28
CA LEU A 44 -15.70 18.62 -32.24
C LEU A 44 -14.96 18.64 -30.91
N THR A 45 -13.84 19.36 -30.78
CA THR A 45 -13.10 19.49 -29.51
C THR A 45 -13.96 20.10 -28.39
N PRO A 46 -14.78 21.15 -28.63
CA PRO A 46 -15.73 21.64 -27.63
C PRO A 46 -16.93 20.71 -27.37
N ALA A 47 -17.12 19.69 -28.21
CA ALA A 47 -18.12 18.62 -28.06
C ALA A 47 -17.47 17.28 -27.63
N SER A 48 -16.15 17.26 -27.40
CA SER A 48 -15.39 16.09 -26.96
C SER A 48 -15.13 16.10 -25.45
N THR A 49 -15.65 17.10 -24.75
CA THR A 49 -15.42 17.37 -23.34
C THR A 49 -16.63 16.95 -22.51
N VAL A 50 -16.64 15.66 -22.14
CA VAL A 50 -17.16 15.22 -20.84
C VAL A 50 -15.98 14.98 -19.88
N ASP A 51 -14.88 14.48 -20.43
CA ASP A 51 -13.65 14.13 -19.71
C ASP A 51 -12.45 14.16 -20.68
N VAL A 52 -11.28 14.56 -20.19
CA VAL A 52 -9.99 14.46 -20.87
C VAL A 52 -8.98 13.82 -19.91
N SER A 53 -8.28 12.80 -20.37
CA SER A 53 -7.39 11.98 -19.53
C SER A 53 -6.11 11.61 -20.28
N ASP A 54 -5.11 11.21 -19.52
CA ASP A 54 -3.90 10.56 -20.02
C ASP A 54 -3.62 9.24 -19.26
N MET A 55 -2.56 8.50 -19.64
CA MET A 55 -2.23 7.19 -19.05
C MET A 55 -1.95 7.25 -17.55
N ARG A 56 -1.59 8.43 -17.02
CA ARG A 56 -1.03 8.64 -15.68
C ARG A 56 -1.80 9.68 -14.86
N GLY A 57 -2.99 10.08 -15.30
CA GLY A 57 -3.90 10.95 -14.58
C GLY A 57 -3.34 12.34 -14.23
N ASN A 58 -2.61 13.01 -15.14
CA ASN A 58 -2.06 14.34 -14.86
C ASN A 58 -3.19 15.35 -14.51
N PRO A 59 -3.25 15.92 -13.29
CA PRO A 59 -4.39 16.72 -12.87
C PRO A 59 -4.48 18.07 -13.62
N PRO A 60 -5.66 18.71 -13.66
CA PRO A 60 -5.81 20.07 -14.16
C PRO A 60 -4.91 21.05 -13.40
N GLY A 61 -4.25 21.98 -14.11
CA GLY A 61 -3.21 22.81 -13.48
C GLY A 61 -2.73 23.99 -14.33
N VAL A 62 -1.50 24.43 -14.09
CA VAL A 62 -0.84 25.44 -14.96
C VAL A 62 -0.31 24.78 -16.24
N GLU A 63 0.19 23.54 -16.13
CA GLU A 63 0.68 22.73 -17.25
C GLU A 63 -0.01 21.35 -17.33
N GLY A 64 -1.25 21.25 -16.83
CA GLY A 64 -2.00 20.00 -16.67
C GLY A 64 -2.72 19.51 -17.94
N ILE A 65 -3.44 18.39 -17.83
CA ILE A 65 -4.18 17.77 -18.95
C ILE A 65 -5.28 18.69 -19.51
N ASP A 66 -5.75 19.67 -18.74
CA ASP A 66 -6.75 20.64 -19.17
C ASP A 66 -6.25 21.55 -20.31
N LYS A 67 -4.93 21.72 -20.46
CA LYS A 67 -4.34 22.63 -21.45
C LYS A 67 -4.45 22.17 -22.88
N VAL A 68 -4.59 20.87 -23.14
CA VAL A 68 -4.64 20.36 -24.53
C VAL A 68 -5.90 20.76 -25.31
N HIS A 69 -6.88 21.41 -24.66
CA HIS A 69 -8.17 21.73 -25.23
C HIS A 69 -8.76 23.08 -24.76
N ASP A 70 -7.97 23.92 -24.10
CA ASP A 70 -8.45 25.22 -23.58
C ASP A 70 -8.56 26.29 -24.68
N GLY A 71 -7.99 26.02 -25.86
CA GLY A 71 -8.01 26.88 -27.04
C GLY A 71 -6.91 27.94 -27.06
N ASP A 72 -6.06 28.03 -26.03
CA ASP A 72 -4.94 28.95 -25.94
C ASP A 72 -3.61 28.26 -26.25
N VAL A 73 -3.14 28.44 -27.49
CA VAL A 73 -1.85 27.89 -27.96
C VAL A 73 -0.60 28.35 -27.17
N ASN A 74 -0.75 29.25 -26.19
CA ASN A 74 0.32 29.71 -25.30
C ASN A 74 0.35 28.96 -23.95
N THR A 75 -0.70 28.22 -23.60
CA THR A 75 -0.65 27.23 -22.51
C THR A 75 -0.06 25.92 -23.05
N LYS A 76 0.23 24.96 -22.16
CA LYS A 76 0.70 23.63 -22.58
C LYS A 76 0.39 22.56 -21.54
N LEU A 77 0.18 21.34 -22.01
CA LEU A 77 0.44 20.16 -21.22
C LEU A 77 1.95 19.93 -21.14
N PHE A 78 2.48 19.68 -19.95
CA PHE A 78 3.81 19.13 -19.73
C PHE A 78 3.72 17.81 -18.96
N MET A 79 4.42 16.79 -19.46
CA MET A 79 4.51 15.46 -18.86
C MET A 79 5.99 15.09 -18.65
N PRO A 80 6.42 14.63 -17.46
CA PRO A 80 7.79 14.22 -17.17
C PRO A 80 8.14 12.81 -17.72
N HIS A 81 7.56 12.44 -18.87
CA HIS A 81 7.73 11.15 -19.53
C HIS A 81 7.78 11.32 -21.05
N ARG A 82 8.49 10.44 -21.77
CA ARG A 82 8.69 10.55 -23.24
C ARG A 82 7.56 9.98 -24.11
N THR A 83 6.62 9.26 -23.50
CA THR A 83 5.51 8.55 -24.15
C THR A 83 4.31 8.53 -23.21
N ASP A 84 3.14 8.85 -23.76
CA ASP A 84 1.86 8.84 -23.08
C ASP A 84 0.71 8.74 -24.10
N TRP A 85 -0.51 8.47 -23.66
CA TRP A 85 -1.70 8.70 -24.49
C TRP A 85 -2.51 9.87 -23.95
N ILE A 86 -3.20 10.59 -24.83
CA ILE A 86 -4.10 11.69 -24.47
C ILE A 86 -5.44 11.41 -25.10
N GLN A 87 -6.50 11.35 -24.29
CA GLN A 87 -7.79 10.81 -24.65
C GLN A 87 -8.92 11.82 -24.46
N TYR A 88 -9.81 11.89 -25.44
CA TYR A 88 -11.12 12.52 -25.32
C TYR A 88 -12.23 11.50 -25.17
N ARG A 89 -13.13 11.74 -24.21
CA ARG A 89 -14.43 11.08 -24.09
C ARG A 89 -15.49 11.94 -24.78
N MET A 90 -15.83 11.62 -26.02
CA MET A 90 -16.79 12.36 -26.84
C MET A 90 -18.17 12.42 -26.17
N GLN A 91 -18.86 13.57 -26.23
CA GLN A 91 -20.24 13.69 -25.73
C GLN A 91 -21.24 12.81 -26.49
N ALA A 92 -20.92 12.42 -27.73
CA ALA A 92 -21.65 11.46 -28.54
C ALA A 92 -20.72 10.75 -29.56
N PRO A 93 -21.08 9.55 -30.06
CA PRO A 93 -20.32 8.84 -31.07
C PRO A 93 -20.11 9.74 -32.28
N SER A 94 -18.84 9.99 -32.57
CA SER A 94 -18.41 10.93 -33.60
C SER A 94 -17.59 10.20 -34.63
N ILE A 95 -17.68 10.61 -35.90
CA ILE A 95 -16.80 10.18 -36.98
C ILE A 95 -15.74 11.26 -37.12
N ILE A 96 -14.63 11.12 -36.40
CA ILE A 96 -13.44 11.97 -36.59
C ILE A 96 -12.67 11.49 -37.82
N VAL A 97 -12.26 12.46 -38.65
CA VAL A 97 -11.50 12.27 -39.91
C VAL A 97 -10.24 13.15 -39.99
N SER A 98 -10.03 14.00 -38.98
CA SER A 98 -8.82 14.80 -38.84
C SER A 98 -8.53 15.12 -37.38
N TYR A 99 -7.27 15.37 -37.07
CA TYR A 99 -6.84 15.94 -35.80
C TYR A 99 -5.72 16.97 -36.03
N ASP A 100 -5.61 17.93 -35.14
CA ASP A 100 -4.54 18.92 -35.09
C ASP A 100 -3.70 18.71 -33.83
N ILE A 101 -2.38 18.89 -33.92
CA ILE A 101 -1.48 19.00 -32.77
C ILE A 101 -0.76 20.35 -32.85
N THR A 102 -0.67 21.09 -31.75
CA THR A 102 0.11 22.34 -31.67
C THR A 102 1.33 22.15 -30.76
N SER A 103 2.52 22.50 -31.24
CA SER A 103 3.75 22.51 -30.42
C SER A 103 3.68 23.54 -29.27
N ALA A 104 4.29 23.22 -28.13
CA ALA A 104 4.32 24.09 -26.95
C ALA A 104 5.31 25.27 -27.09
N ASN A 105 5.72 25.88 -25.97
CA ASN A 105 6.44 27.17 -25.94
C ASN A 105 7.99 27.08 -25.84
N ASP A 106 8.57 26.19 -25.04
CA ASP A 106 10.00 26.19 -24.67
C ASP A 106 10.93 25.18 -25.38
N PHE A 107 10.75 23.85 -25.25
CA PHE A 107 11.74 22.85 -25.72
C PHE A 107 11.29 21.96 -26.91
N PRO A 108 11.71 22.21 -28.17
CA PRO A 108 11.28 21.42 -29.35
C PRO A 108 11.45 19.91 -29.22
N ASP A 109 12.52 19.44 -28.57
CA ASP A 109 12.86 18.02 -28.48
C ASP A 109 11.82 17.20 -27.68
N ARG A 110 10.97 17.87 -26.88
CA ARG A 110 9.87 17.27 -26.13
C ARG A 110 8.56 17.14 -26.92
N ASP A 111 8.48 17.72 -28.12
CA ASP A 111 7.26 17.65 -28.93
C ASP A 111 7.05 16.22 -29.47
N PRO A 112 5.81 15.76 -29.71
CA PRO A 112 5.54 14.44 -30.29
C PRO A 112 6.23 14.27 -31.65
N SER A 113 6.88 13.13 -31.89
CA SER A 113 7.50 12.78 -33.19
C SER A 113 6.90 11.52 -33.82
N SER A 114 6.41 10.58 -33.02
CA SER A 114 5.74 9.37 -33.50
C SER A 114 4.56 9.01 -32.60
N TRP A 115 3.44 8.63 -33.21
CA TRP A 115 2.20 8.30 -32.51
C TRP A 115 1.22 7.53 -33.40
N THR A 116 0.25 6.87 -32.76
CA THR A 116 -1.00 6.42 -33.38
C THR A 116 -2.14 7.35 -32.97
N PHE A 117 -3.11 7.56 -33.86
CA PHE A 117 -4.40 8.16 -33.51
C PHE A 117 -5.46 7.07 -33.59
N GLU A 118 -6.19 6.85 -32.51
CA GLU A 118 -6.97 5.64 -32.28
C GLU A 118 -8.41 5.99 -31.87
N GLY A 119 -9.37 5.14 -32.22
CA GLY A 119 -10.77 5.27 -31.84
C GLY A 119 -11.30 4.02 -31.15
N SER A 120 -12.19 4.19 -30.18
CA SER A 120 -12.81 3.12 -29.40
C SER A 120 -14.28 3.40 -29.06
N SER A 121 -15.09 2.34 -29.00
CA SER A 121 -16.51 2.41 -28.65
C SER A 121 -16.79 2.14 -27.16
N ASP A 122 -15.80 1.64 -26.43
CA ASP A 122 -15.89 1.14 -25.05
C ASP A 122 -14.78 1.69 -24.13
N GLY A 123 -13.75 2.36 -24.68
CA GLY A 123 -12.55 2.81 -23.97
C GLY A 123 -11.51 1.70 -23.74
N LEU A 124 -11.83 0.45 -24.07
CA LEU A 124 -11.03 -0.75 -23.79
C LEU A 124 -10.43 -1.33 -25.07
N SER A 125 -11.24 -1.41 -26.13
CA SER A 125 -10.92 -1.99 -27.43
C SER A 125 -10.62 -0.88 -28.44
N TRP A 126 -9.37 -0.80 -28.91
CA TRP A 126 -8.89 0.33 -29.72
C TRP A 126 -8.60 -0.05 -31.17
N SER A 127 -9.13 0.74 -32.11
CA SER A 127 -8.83 0.66 -33.54
C SER A 127 -7.89 1.79 -33.94
N VAL A 128 -6.74 1.47 -34.53
CA VAL A 128 -5.81 2.46 -35.09
C VAL A 128 -6.43 3.07 -36.35
N LEU A 129 -6.53 4.40 -36.39
CA LEU A 129 -7.15 5.17 -37.47
C LEU A 129 -6.12 5.96 -38.30
N ASP A 130 -5.04 6.40 -37.65
CA ASP A 130 -3.88 7.02 -38.29
C ASP A 130 -2.57 6.60 -37.59
N THR A 131 -1.45 6.72 -38.28
CA THR A 131 -0.11 6.43 -37.75
C THR A 131 0.89 7.40 -38.32
N ARG A 132 1.64 8.08 -37.45
CA ARG A 132 2.66 9.07 -37.79
C ARG A 132 4.00 8.71 -37.17
N THR A 133 5.08 8.99 -37.91
CA THR A 133 6.45 8.74 -37.46
C THR A 133 7.38 9.80 -38.02
N ASN A 134 8.42 10.16 -37.26
CA ASN A 134 9.42 11.16 -37.63
C ASN A 134 8.83 12.55 -37.98
N GLU A 135 7.70 12.89 -37.36
CA GLU A 135 7.11 14.21 -37.46
C GLU A 135 7.91 15.23 -36.63
N SER A 136 7.87 16.49 -37.04
CA SER A 136 8.49 17.60 -36.30
C SER A 136 7.73 18.91 -36.50
N PHE A 137 8.06 19.93 -35.70
CA PHE A 137 7.47 21.26 -35.76
C PHE A 137 8.57 22.27 -36.13
N ALA A 138 8.34 23.05 -37.17
CA ALA A 138 9.28 24.04 -37.71
C ALA A 138 9.35 25.33 -36.87
N SER A 139 8.36 25.55 -36.00
CA SER A 139 8.32 26.65 -35.02
C SER A 139 7.55 26.23 -33.77
N ARG A 140 7.63 27.05 -32.72
CA ARG A 140 6.79 26.90 -31.51
C ARG A 140 5.39 27.47 -31.76
N HIS A 141 4.42 27.02 -30.96
CA HIS A 141 2.98 27.30 -31.16
C HIS A 141 2.50 26.97 -32.59
N GLN A 142 3.13 25.99 -33.24
CA GLN A 142 2.78 25.59 -34.60
C GLN A 142 1.73 24.49 -34.57
N THR A 143 0.51 24.82 -35.00
CA THR A 143 -0.52 23.82 -35.29
C THR A 143 -0.19 23.06 -36.57
N ARG A 144 -0.27 21.73 -36.52
CA ARG A 144 -0.18 20.83 -37.67
C ARG A 144 -1.44 19.97 -37.75
N SER A 145 -2.10 19.99 -38.91
CA SER A 145 -3.28 19.17 -39.21
C SER A 145 -2.89 17.85 -39.88
N PHE A 146 -3.61 16.80 -39.50
CA PHE A 146 -3.48 15.45 -40.04
C PHE A 146 -4.88 14.94 -40.42
N THR A 147 -5.01 14.34 -41.61
CA THR A 147 -6.26 13.82 -42.14
C THR A 147 -6.14 12.33 -42.45
N PHE A 148 -7.22 11.59 -42.22
CA PHE A 148 -7.29 10.14 -42.42
C PHE A 148 -8.71 9.73 -42.84
N SER A 149 -8.84 8.50 -43.37
CA SER A 149 -10.14 7.97 -43.79
C SER A 149 -10.78 7.17 -42.66
N ASN A 150 -11.94 7.62 -42.19
CA ASN A 150 -12.75 6.91 -41.20
C ASN A 150 -14.24 7.02 -41.55
N SER A 151 -14.98 5.93 -41.34
CA SER A 151 -16.44 5.85 -41.47
C SER A 151 -17.13 5.30 -40.22
N ASN A 152 -16.35 4.88 -39.21
CA ASN A 152 -16.85 4.36 -37.95
C ASN A 152 -16.99 5.50 -36.95
N ALA A 153 -18.08 5.49 -36.19
CA ALA A 153 -18.28 6.43 -35.09
C ALA A 153 -17.75 5.81 -33.79
N TYR A 154 -16.93 6.55 -33.06
CA TYR A 154 -16.35 6.13 -31.79
C TYR A 154 -16.73 7.10 -30.67
N LEU A 155 -16.78 6.60 -29.43
CA LEU A 155 -17.04 7.40 -28.22
C LEU A 155 -15.75 7.93 -27.59
N TYR A 156 -14.64 7.24 -27.81
CA TYR A 156 -13.33 7.59 -27.29
C TYR A 156 -12.36 7.75 -28.44
N TYR A 157 -11.52 8.77 -28.37
CA TYR A 157 -10.43 9.02 -29.30
C TYR A 157 -9.17 9.32 -28.51
N ARG A 158 -8.03 8.73 -28.89
CA ARG A 158 -6.76 9.03 -28.24
C ARG A 158 -5.61 9.24 -29.21
N LEU A 159 -4.74 10.18 -28.87
CA LEU A 159 -3.41 10.36 -29.41
C LEU A 159 -2.43 9.55 -28.55
N ASN A 160 -1.92 8.43 -29.05
CA ASN A 160 -1.02 7.54 -28.34
C ASN A 160 0.43 7.79 -28.80
N VAL A 161 1.17 8.60 -28.06
CA VAL A 161 2.53 9.06 -28.40
C VAL A 161 3.57 8.01 -28.04
N SER A 162 4.14 7.38 -29.07
CA SER A 162 5.17 6.36 -28.96
C SER A 162 6.60 6.91 -28.97
N GLN A 163 6.79 8.18 -29.37
CA GLN A 163 8.10 8.84 -29.32
C GLN A 163 7.98 10.38 -29.33
N ASN A 164 8.84 11.07 -28.58
CA ASN A 164 9.12 12.51 -28.70
C ASN A 164 10.27 12.78 -29.69
N LEU A 165 10.65 14.04 -29.89
CA LEU A 165 11.72 14.44 -30.80
C LEU A 165 13.14 14.34 -30.18
N GLY A 166 13.30 13.63 -29.04
CA GLY A 166 14.60 13.33 -28.41
C GLY A 166 14.86 13.98 -27.04
N GLY A 167 13.89 14.70 -26.47
CA GLY A 167 14.03 15.55 -25.27
C GLY A 167 14.11 14.81 -23.93
N GLY A 168 14.72 13.63 -23.89
CA GLY A 168 14.74 12.76 -22.70
C GLY A 168 13.35 12.28 -22.32
N ASN A 169 13.14 11.98 -21.03
CA ASN A 169 11.83 11.63 -20.47
C ASN A 169 10.96 12.89 -20.27
N ALA A 170 10.52 13.52 -21.35
CA ALA A 170 9.56 14.62 -21.29
C ALA A 170 8.75 14.75 -22.58
N LEU A 171 7.46 15.05 -22.45
CA LEU A 171 6.50 15.23 -23.52
C LEU A 171 5.73 16.52 -23.27
N GLN A 172 5.37 17.24 -24.34
CA GLN A 172 4.56 18.45 -24.23
C GLN A 172 3.78 18.73 -25.51
N LEU A 173 2.70 19.48 -25.39
CA LEU A 173 1.92 20.04 -26.49
C LEU A 173 1.08 21.19 -25.96
N ALA A 174 0.81 22.17 -26.82
CA ALA A 174 -0.15 23.23 -26.50
C ALA A 174 -1.58 22.71 -26.65
N GLU A 175 -1.94 22.19 -27.82
CA GLU A 175 -3.33 21.83 -28.16
C GLU A 175 -3.41 20.52 -28.95
N LEU A 176 -4.49 19.77 -28.74
CA LEU A 176 -4.92 18.61 -29.52
C LEU A 176 -6.39 18.82 -29.93
N ARG A 177 -6.68 19.05 -31.21
CA ARG A 177 -8.06 19.29 -31.67
C ARG A 177 -8.55 18.19 -32.60
N VAL A 178 -9.85 17.93 -32.65
CA VAL A 178 -10.46 16.85 -33.45
C VAL A 178 -11.55 17.35 -34.39
N GLY A 179 -11.46 16.97 -35.67
CA GLY A 179 -12.36 17.41 -36.74
C GLY A 179 -13.15 16.25 -37.35
N GLY A 180 -14.48 16.40 -37.42
CA GLY A 180 -15.36 15.31 -37.86
C GLY A 180 -16.83 15.67 -37.97
N SER A 181 -17.70 14.70 -37.73
CA SER A 181 -19.15 14.86 -37.65
C SER A 181 -19.78 13.94 -36.60
N LEU A 182 -20.92 14.35 -36.02
CA LEU A 182 -21.69 13.52 -35.10
C LEU A 182 -22.41 12.40 -35.87
N ALA A 183 -22.52 11.21 -35.27
CA ALA A 183 -23.35 10.13 -35.81
C ALA A 183 -24.85 10.50 -35.79
N ALA A 184 -25.60 10.07 -36.81
CA ALA A 184 -27.01 10.42 -36.96
C ALA A 184 -27.93 9.55 -36.09
N GLY A 185 -28.61 10.14 -35.10
CA GLY A 185 -29.69 9.54 -34.32
C GLY A 185 -29.82 10.14 -32.92
N THR A 186 -30.85 9.75 -32.16
CA THR A 186 -30.98 10.14 -30.74
C THR A 186 -30.16 9.21 -29.86
N MET A 187 -29.15 9.74 -29.20
CA MET A 187 -28.30 8.95 -28.32
C MET A 187 -29.06 8.40 -27.10
N PRO A 188 -28.88 7.12 -26.75
CA PRO A 188 -29.31 6.58 -25.48
C PRO A 188 -28.43 7.14 -24.35
N GLY A 189 -29.03 7.47 -23.22
CA GLY A 189 -28.31 7.98 -22.04
C GLY A 189 -27.50 6.90 -21.32
N THR A 190 -26.72 7.30 -20.33
CA THR A 190 -25.96 6.38 -19.47
C THR A 190 -26.92 5.63 -18.52
N PRO A 191 -26.89 4.28 -18.45
CA PRO A 191 -27.60 3.54 -17.42
C PRO A 191 -26.86 3.66 -16.08
N VAL A 192 -27.58 3.90 -14.99
CA VAL A 192 -26.98 3.91 -13.64
C VAL A 192 -27.20 2.54 -13.01
N LEU A 193 -26.11 1.80 -12.80
CA LEU A 193 -26.11 0.53 -12.09
C LEU A 193 -26.46 0.74 -10.61
N ALA A 194 -27.32 -0.12 -10.08
CA ALA A 194 -27.48 -0.31 -8.64
C ALA A 194 -26.46 -1.34 -8.14
N ALA A 195 -26.27 -1.41 -6.82
CA ALA A 195 -25.47 -2.47 -6.20
C ALA A 195 -25.99 -3.86 -6.63
N PRO A 196 -25.14 -4.76 -7.12
CA PRO A 196 -25.55 -6.10 -7.54
C PRO A 196 -26.04 -6.92 -6.33
N SER A 197 -27.09 -7.71 -6.52
CA SER A 197 -27.48 -8.73 -5.55
C SER A 197 -26.88 -10.08 -5.96
N VAL A 198 -26.17 -10.71 -5.03
CA VAL A 198 -25.37 -11.91 -5.28
C VAL A 198 -25.99 -13.15 -4.62
N ASP A 199 -26.00 -14.26 -5.36
CA ASP A 199 -26.20 -15.62 -4.85
C ASP A 199 -24.88 -16.40 -5.06
N SER A 200 -24.87 -17.66 -4.68
CA SER A 200 -23.78 -18.61 -4.80
C SER A 200 -23.37 -18.94 -6.24
N ASP A 201 -24.29 -18.91 -7.19
CA ASP A 201 -24.04 -19.24 -8.61
C ASP A 201 -24.59 -18.18 -9.58
N ALA A 202 -25.01 -17.02 -9.06
CA ALA A 202 -25.67 -15.98 -9.83
C ALA A 202 -25.37 -14.57 -9.32
N VAL A 203 -25.32 -13.62 -10.26
CA VAL A 203 -25.25 -12.17 -9.98
C VAL A 203 -26.42 -11.51 -10.69
N THR A 204 -27.30 -10.86 -9.93
CA THR A 204 -28.37 -10.04 -10.50
C THR A 204 -27.97 -8.58 -10.51
N LEU A 205 -27.82 -8.05 -11.72
CA LEU A 205 -27.64 -6.64 -12.02
C LEU A 205 -29.01 -5.98 -12.21
N THR A 206 -29.15 -4.77 -11.69
CA THR A 206 -30.29 -3.89 -11.99
C THR A 206 -29.78 -2.48 -12.25
N TRP A 207 -30.46 -1.74 -13.13
CA TRP A 207 -30.09 -0.36 -13.46
C TRP A 207 -31.33 0.49 -13.71
N THR A 208 -31.16 1.81 -13.66
CA THR A 208 -32.24 2.73 -14.05
C THR A 208 -32.40 2.75 -15.58
N PRO A 209 -33.64 2.88 -16.10
CA PRO A 209 -33.85 3.00 -17.54
C PRO A 209 -33.16 4.25 -18.10
N ALA A 210 -32.27 4.07 -19.07
CA ALA A 210 -31.62 5.16 -19.76
C ALA A 210 -32.59 5.86 -20.74
N ALA A 211 -32.52 7.19 -20.81
CA ALA A 211 -33.28 7.97 -21.78
C ALA A 211 -32.97 7.52 -23.23
N ASN A 212 -33.98 7.48 -24.10
CA ASN A 212 -33.88 7.02 -25.50
C ASN A 212 -33.35 5.58 -25.72
N ALA A 213 -33.24 4.74 -24.69
CA ALA A 213 -32.79 3.36 -24.85
C ALA A 213 -33.87 2.44 -25.47
N SER A 214 -33.48 1.69 -26.49
CA SER A 214 -34.25 0.56 -27.06
C SER A 214 -33.83 -0.80 -26.47
N GLY A 215 -32.75 -0.84 -25.69
CA GLY A 215 -32.22 -2.03 -25.03
C GLY A 215 -30.86 -1.74 -24.39
N TYR A 216 -30.18 -2.79 -23.91
CA TYR A 216 -28.89 -2.71 -23.22
C TYR A 216 -28.00 -3.88 -23.60
N TYR A 217 -26.69 -3.67 -23.62
CA TYR A 217 -25.69 -4.73 -23.50
C TYR A 217 -25.19 -4.77 -22.06
N VAL A 218 -25.21 -5.96 -21.46
CA VAL A 218 -24.45 -6.28 -20.26
C VAL A 218 -23.12 -6.87 -20.71
N GLN A 219 -22.01 -6.30 -20.27
CA GLN A 219 -20.67 -6.74 -20.58
C GLN A 219 -20.06 -7.32 -19.30
N ARG A 220 -19.65 -8.59 -19.34
CA ARG A 220 -18.89 -9.23 -18.25
C ARG A 220 -17.44 -9.45 -18.69
N VAL A 221 -16.48 -8.99 -17.89
CA VAL A 221 -15.06 -9.35 -18.08
C VAL A 221 -14.84 -10.78 -17.58
N ASN A 222 -14.13 -11.61 -18.34
CA ASN A 222 -13.82 -12.99 -17.95
C ASN A 222 -12.91 -13.05 -16.72
N ASP A 223 -12.91 -14.17 -16.00
CA ASP A 223 -12.10 -14.43 -14.78
C ASP A 223 -10.60 -14.13 -14.91
N ASP A 224 -10.08 -14.16 -16.14
CA ASP A 224 -8.68 -13.96 -16.52
C ASP A 224 -8.44 -12.64 -17.27
N GLY A 225 -9.43 -11.73 -17.25
CA GLY A 225 -9.36 -10.44 -17.91
C GLY A 225 -9.37 -10.51 -19.43
N SER A 226 -9.40 -11.72 -20.00
CA SER A 226 -9.25 -11.95 -21.44
C SER A 226 -10.60 -11.85 -22.15
N GLY A 227 -10.92 -10.63 -22.56
CA GLY A 227 -12.11 -10.32 -23.35
C GLY A 227 -13.41 -10.23 -22.54
N THR A 228 -14.45 -9.80 -23.25
CA THR A 228 -15.76 -9.49 -22.69
C THR A 228 -16.85 -10.39 -23.25
N THR A 229 -17.69 -10.95 -22.38
CA THR A 229 -18.95 -11.58 -22.78
C THR A 229 -20.02 -10.50 -22.88
N GLU A 230 -20.53 -10.22 -24.08
CA GLU A 230 -21.68 -9.32 -24.28
C GLU A 230 -23.01 -10.10 -24.28
N ILE A 231 -23.94 -9.69 -23.44
CA ILE A 231 -25.32 -10.18 -23.42
C ILE A 231 -26.28 -9.03 -23.71
N PHE A 232 -27.11 -9.15 -24.75
CA PHE A 232 -28.16 -8.18 -25.03
C PHE A 232 -29.43 -8.45 -24.20
N THR A 233 -30.03 -7.40 -23.64
CA THR A 233 -31.33 -7.46 -22.96
C THR A 233 -32.17 -6.22 -23.24
N SER A 234 -33.48 -6.38 -23.32
CA SER A 234 -34.45 -5.26 -23.34
C SER A 234 -35.00 -4.90 -21.95
N SER A 235 -34.66 -5.69 -20.92
CA SER A 235 -34.97 -5.39 -19.52
C SER A 235 -33.96 -4.41 -18.93
N THR A 236 -34.31 -3.78 -17.80
CA THR A 236 -33.38 -3.03 -16.95
C THR A 236 -32.84 -3.87 -15.78
N SER A 237 -32.83 -5.18 -15.98
CA SER A 237 -32.25 -6.18 -15.09
C SER A 237 -31.68 -7.33 -15.91
N TYR A 238 -30.66 -7.98 -15.37
CA TYR A 238 -30.09 -9.21 -15.89
C TYR A 238 -29.56 -10.04 -14.73
N THR A 239 -29.92 -11.32 -14.71
CA THR A 239 -29.34 -12.30 -13.80
C THR A 239 -28.38 -13.17 -14.59
N ASP A 240 -27.09 -12.96 -14.36
CA ASP A 240 -26.05 -13.88 -14.83
C ASP A 240 -26.06 -15.12 -13.92
N THR A 241 -25.87 -16.31 -14.50
CA THR A 241 -26.10 -17.61 -13.81
C THR A 241 -25.05 -18.64 -14.22
N ASN A 242 -24.93 -19.72 -13.45
CA ASN A 242 -23.88 -20.76 -13.61
C ASN A 242 -22.46 -20.22 -13.35
N LEU A 243 -22.39 -19.18 -12.52
CA LEU A 243 -21.16 -18.57 -12.03
C LEU A 243 -20.49 -19.48 -10.99
N ALA A 244 -19.19 -19.30 -10.81
CA ALA A 244 -18.44 -19.98 -9.77
C ALA A 244 -18.74 -19.35 -8.40
N PRO A 245 -18.98 -20.13 -7.33
CA PRO A 245 -19.16 -19.58 -5.98
C PRO A 245 -17.89 -18.92 -5.43
N GLY A 246 -18.06 -17.88 -4.59
CA GLY A 246 -16.95 -17.13 -4.00
C GLY A 246 -16.07 -16.39 -5.01
N THR A 247 -16.54 -16.18 -6.25
CA THR A 247 -15.74 -15.64 -7.35
C THR A 247 -16.20 -14.23 -7.69
N SER A 248 -15.23 -13.30 -7.76
CA SER A 248 -15.44 -11.91 -8.16
C SER A 248 -15.60 -11.79 -9.67
N TYR A 249 -16.63 -11.08 -10.11
CA TYR A 249 -16.92 -10.74 -11.51
C TYR A 249 -17.06 -9.23 -11.67
N LEU A 250 -16.69 -8.71 -12.84
CA LEU A 250 -16.79 -7.29 -13.18
C LEU A 250 -17.77 -7.09 -14.35
N TYR A 251 -18.78 -6.25 -14.11
CA TYR A 251 -19.87 -5.99 -15.05
C TYR A 251 -19.98 -4.50 -15.42
N GLN A 252 -20.24 -4.23 -16.69
CA GLN A 252 -20.68 -2.92 -17.18
C GLN A 252 -22.00 -3.06 -17.93
N VAL A 253 -22.81 -2.00 -17.97
CA VAL A 253 -24.05 -1.96 -18.73
C VAL A 253 -24.03 -0.78 -19.68
N GLN A 254 -24.32 -1.02 -20.95
CA GLN A 254 -24.33 0.00 -22.01
C GLN A 254 -25.72 0.07 -22.65
N ALA A 255 -26.36 1.23 -22.62
CA ALA A 255 -27.67 1.43 -23.27
C ALA A 255 -27.50 1.55 -24.80
N VAL A 256 -28.49 1.09 -25.58
CA VAL A 256 -28.46 1.18 -27.05
C VAL A 256 -29.74 1.76 -27.64
N ASN A 257 -29.64 2.43 -28.79
CA ASN A 257 -30.76 2.88 -29.61
C ASN A 257 -30.52 2.46 -31.07
N GLY A 258 -31.12 1.34 -31.48
CA GLY A 258 -30.85 0.73 -32.77
C GLY A 258 -29.38 0.29 -32.90
N ALA A 259 -28.64 0.88 -33.83
CA ALA A 259 -27.21 0.63 -34.02
C ALA A 259 -26.30 1.54 -33.16
N LEU A 260 -26.86 2.56 -32.49
CA LEU A 260 -26.10 3.48 -31.64
C LEU A 260 -25.95 2.89 -30.24
N ARG A 261 -24.73 2.92 -29.71
CA ARG A 261 -24.40 2.55 -28.32
C ARG A 261 -24.11 3.81 -27.51
N GLY A 262 -24.70 3.90 -26.33
CA GLY A 262 -24.49 4.97 -25.35
C GLY A 262 -23.21 4.78 -24.54
N PHE A 263 -23.02 5.61 -23.51
CA PHE A 263 -21.98 5.36 -22.54
C PHE A 263 -22.28 4.07 -21.75
N PRO A 264 -21.25 3.27 -21.42
CA PRO A 264 -21.38 2.30 -20.35
C PRO A 264 -21.64 3.02 -19.00
N SER A 265 -22.21 2.31 -18.05
CA SER A 265 -22.37 2.71 -16.65
C SER A 265 -21.06 3.25 -16.07
N GLU A 266 -21.10 4.41 -15.41
CA GLU A 266 -19.89 5.14 -14.96
C GLU A 266 -19.07 4.40 -13.90
N VAL A 267 -19.65 3.39 -13.26
CA VAL A 267 -18.97 2.47 -12.34
C VAL A 267 -19.18 1.05 -12.86
N SER A 268 -18.11 0.26 -12.91
CA SER A 268 -18.20 -1.18 -13.12
C SER A 268 -18.77 -1.84 -11.86
N ALA A 269 -19.90 -2.56 -11.95
CA ALA A 269 -20.39 -3.33 -10.82
C ALA A 269 -19.47 -4.54 -10.57
N ARG A 270 -18.66 -4.47 -9.51
CA ARG A 270 -17.97 -5.63 -8.94
C ARG A 270 -18.98 -6.46 -8.13
N ALA A 271 -19.00 -7.76 -8.36
CA ALA A 271 -19.89 -8.69 -7.68
C ALA A 271 -19.16 -9.99 -7.37
N THR A 272 -18.95 -10.28 -6.09
CA THR A 272 -18.48 -11.59 -5.62
C THR A 272 -19.69 -12.46 -5.34
N THR A 273 -19.83 -13.59 -6.04
CA THR A 273 -20.87 -14.58 -5.73
C THR A 273 -20.74 -15.06 -4.28
N ALA A 274 -21.88 -15.29 -3.61
CA ALA A 274 -21.87 -15.64 -2.20
C ALA A 274 -21.07 -16.95 -1.97
N GLY A 275 -20.12 -16.93 -1.04
CA GLY A 275 -19.48 -18.16 -0.57
C GLY A 275 -20.55 -19.09 0.01
N VAL A 276 -20.64 -20.32 -0.50
CA VAL A 276 -21.70 -21.24 -0.06
C VAL A 276 -21.43 -21.68 1.38
N ALA A 277 -22.44 -21.56 2.23
CA ALA A 277 -22.36 -22.03 3.62
C ALA A 277 -22.10 -23.54 3.68
N VAL A 278 -20.88 -23.91 4.08
CA VAL A 278 -20.37 -25.26 4.37
C VAL A 278 -20.94 -26.36 3.46
N HIS A 279 -20.48 -26.37 2.22
CA HIS A 279 -20.44 -27.63 1.50
C HIS A 279 -19.39 -28.56 2.12
N GLN A 280 -19.79 -29.80 2.33
CA GLN A 280 -18.88 -30.85 2.71
C GLN A 280 -18.05 -31.23 1.48
N ASP A 281 -16.74 -31.42 1.66
CA ASP A 281 -15.90 -31.99 0.61
C ASP A 281 -16.25 -33.48 0.46
N ILE A 282 -16.91 -33.80 -0.64
CA ILE A 282 -17.42 -35.13 -0.96
C ILE A 282 -16.30 -36.04 -1.49
N THR A 283 -15.18 -35.52 -2.02
CA THR A 283 -14.05 -36.39 -2.39
C THR A 283 -13.32 -36.91 -1.16
N ALA A 284 -13.22 -36.10 -0.10
CA ALA A 284 -12.70 -36.53 1.20
C ALA A 284 -13.57 -37.63 1.88
N LEU A 285 -14.85 -37.76 1.49
CA LEU A 285 -15.74 -38.84 1.93
C LEU A 285 -15.71 -40.09 1.04
N SER A 286 -14.91 -40.09 -0.02
CA SER A 286 -14.94 -41.16 -1.02
C SER A 286 -14.73 -42.54 -0.38
N SER A 287 -15.40 -43.53 -0.98
CA SER A 287 -15.39 -44.93 -0.52
C SER A 287 -14.41 -45.81 -1.32
N SER A 288 -13.81 -45.25 -2.38
CA SER A 288 -12.77 -45.86 -3.18
C SER A 288 -11.76 -44.81 -3.65
N VAL A 289 -10.55 -45.28 -3.94
CA VAL A 289 -9.59 -44.55 -4.80
C VAL A 289 -10.25 -44.20 -6.14
N PRO A 290 -9.87 -43.09 -6.81
CA PRO A 290 -10.29 -42.79 -8.17
C PRO A 290 -10.02 -43.93 -9.17
N VAL A 291 -10.82 -44.00 -10.22
CA VAL A 291 -10.67 -44.95 -11.33
C VAL A 291 -10.63 -44.17 -12.64
N GLU A 292 -9.57 -44.36 -13.41
CA GLU A 292 -9.36 -43.79 -14.75
C GLU A 292 -9.84 -44.71 -15.87
N GLN A 293 -10.07 -44.13 -17.05
CA GLN A 293 -10.40 -44.86 -18.28
C GLN A 293 -9.24 -45.71 -18.81
N HIS A 294 -8.00 -45.23 -18.66
CA HIS A 294 -6.79 -45.81 -19.27
C HIS A 294 -5.74 -46.16 -18.20
N PRO A 295 -5.97 -47.22 -17.39
CA PRO A 295 -5.15 -47.52 -16.23
C PRO A 295 -3.70 -47.82 -16.56
N GLY A 296 -2.79 -47.14 -15.84
CA GLY A 296 -1.35 -47.44 -15.86
C GLY A 296 -0.56 -46.67 -16.91
N ASN A 297 -0.53 -45.33 -16.80
CA ASN A 297 0.29 -44.42 -17.61
C ASN A 297 1.80 -44.74 -17.64
N GLY A 298 2.31 -45.52 -16.67
CA GLY A 298 3.72 -45.91 -16.56
C GLY A 298 4.64 -44.85 -15.95
N VAL A 299 4.09 -43.73 -15.47
CA VAL A 299 4.85 -42.61 -14.88
C VAL A 299 4.74 -42.70 -13.36
N ALA A 300 5.88 -42.95 -12.69
CA ALA A 300 5.90 -43.13 -11.25
C ALA A 300 5.59 -41.81 -10.52
N GLY A 301 4.51 -41.80 -9.73
CA GLY A 301 4.08 -40.64 -8.94
C GLY A 301 3.08 -39.72 -9.64
N GLU A 302 2.65 -40.03 -10.87
CA GLU A 302 1.68 -39.23 -11.64
C GLU A 302 0.39 -40.01 -11.99
N ASP A 303 0.05 -41.03 -11.19
CA ASP A 303 -1.14 -41.88 -11.38
C ASP A 303 -2.46 -41.21 -10.93
N VAL A 304 -3.60 -41.84 -11.20
CA VAL A 304 -4.93 -41.26 -10.94
C VAL A 304 -5.20 -40.91 -9.47
N THR A 305 -4.44 -41.43 -8.49
CA THR A 305 -4.60 -41.02 -7.08
C THR A 305 -4.30 -39.55 -6.84
N LYS A 306 -3.55 -38.92 -7.76
CA LYS A 306 -3.14 -37.51 -7.67
C LYS A 306 -4.29 -36.53 -7.82
N VAL A 307 -5.34 -36.88 -8.56
CA VAL A 307 -6.52 -36.01 -8.69
C VAL A 307 -7.35 -35.85 -7.41
N THR A 308 -7.05 -36.58 -6.33
CA THR A 308 -7.76 -36.47 -5.05
C THR A 308 -6.84 -36.55 -3.83
N ASP A 309 -5.54 -36.25 -3.97
CA ASP A 309 -4.59 -36.27 -2.84
C ASP A 309 -4.48 -34.94 -2.06
N ASN A 310 -5.37 -33.98 -2.34
CA ASN A 310 -5.47 -32.67 -1.68
C ASN A 310 -4.14 -31.89 -1.73
N ASN A 311 -3.35 -32.10 -2.79
CA ASN A 311 -2.04 -31.51 -3.00
C ASN A 311 -1.96 -30.87 -4.40
N PRO A 312 -2.14 -29.54 -4.52
CA PRO A 312 -2.14 -28.85 -5.82
C PRO A 312 -0.79 -28.90 -6.54
N PHE A 313 0.29 -29.35 -5.87
CA PHE A 313 1.63 -29.52 -6.45
C PHE A 313 1.89 -30.94 -6.96
N SER A 314 1.01 -31.89 -6.65
CA SER A 314 0.97 -33.20 -7.30
C SER A 314 0.36 -33.06 -8.71
N LYS A 315 0.47 -34.10 -9.55
CA LYS A 315 -0.27 -34.14 -10.81
C LYS A 315 -0.60 -35.56 -11.24
N TYR A 316 -1.77 -35.70 -11.82
CA TYR A 316 -2.14 -36.79 -12.70
C TYR A 316 -1.66 -36.53 -14.12
N TYR A 317 -1.18 -37.57 -14.80
CA TYR A 317 -0.81 -37.55 -16.22
C TYR A 317 -1.50 -38.67 -17.00
N GLU A 318 -2.14 -38.32 -18.11
CA GLU A 318 -2.84 -39.22 -19.03
C GLU A 318 -2.21 -39.07 -20.43
N PRO A 319 -1.64 -40.14 -21.03
CA PRO A 319 -1.07 -40.10 -22.38
C PRO A 319 -2.11 -40.01 -23.52
N ASN A 320 -3.32 -39.51 -23.24
CA ASN A 320 -4.41 -39.27 -24.16
C ASN A 320 -5.03 -37.88 -23.92
N ALA A 321 -5.43 -37.17 -24.98
CA ALA A 321 -6.04 -35.85 -24.86
C ALA A 321 -7.42 -35.85 -24.16
N SER A 322 -8.11 -37.00 -24.17
CA SER A 322 -9.41 -37.21 -23.54
C SER A 322 -9.40 -38.48 -22.68
N THR A 323 -10.12 -38.43 -21.57
CA THR A 323 -10.24 -39.54 -20.60
C THR A 323 -11.44 -39.31 -19.69
N TRP A 324 -11.80 -40.30 -18.88
CA TRP A 324 -12.67 -40.07 -17.73
C TRP A 324 -12.04 -40.57 -16.44
N ILE A 325 -12.32 -39.85 -15.37
CA ILE A 325 -11.92 -40.14 -14.00
C ILE A 325 -13.21 -40.27 -13.18
N ARG A 326 -13.34 -41.35 -12.41
CA ARG A 326 -14.55 -41.67 -11.64
C ARG A 326 -14.23 -41.89 -10.17
N LEU A 327 -15.11 -41.39 -9.30
CA LEU A 327 -15.06 -41.59 -7.85
C LEU A 327 -16.35 -42.28 -7.35
N GLU A 328 -16.21 -43.24 -6.43
CA GLU A 328 -17.34 -43.83 -5.69
C GLU A 328 -17.51 -43.07 -4.36
N THR A 329 -18.65 -42.43 -4.16
CA THR A 329 -18.94 -41.60 -2.98
C THR A 329 -20.08 -42.25 -2.16
N PRO A 330 -20.26 -41.86 -0.88
CA PRO A 330 -21.57 -41.96 -0.26
C PRO A 330 -22.62 -41.26 -1.14
N SER A 331 -23.88 -41.65 -1.01
CA SER A 331 -24.97 -40.87 -1.62
C SER A 331 -24.87 -39.42 -1.14
N ALA A 332 -24.74 -38.53 -2.12
CA ALA A 332 -24.47 -37.12 -1.91
C ALA A 332 -25.16 -36.30 -3.00
N VAL A 333 -25.46 -35.05 -2.68
CA VAL A 333 -25.87 -34.03 -3.65
C VAL A 333 -24.69 -33.10 -3.84
N VAL A 334 -23.85 -33.39 -4.84
CA VAL A 334 -22.80 -32.47 -5.31
C VAL A 334 -23.45 -31.31 -6.05
N THR A 335 -23.07 -30.08 -5.73
CA THR A 335 -23.59 -28.82 -6.32
C THR A 335 -22.49 -27.87 -6.78
N SER A 336 -21.24 -28.13 -6.44
CA SER A 336 -20.09 -27.54 -7.11
C SER A 336 -18.91 -28.52 -7.15
N TYR A 337 -17.94 -28.26 -8.01
CA TYR A 337 -16.69 -29.00 -8.09
C TYR A 337 -15.55 -28.03 -8.43
N SER A 338 -14.30 -28.40 -8.16
CA SER A 338 -13.14 -27.64 -8.65
C SER A 338 -12.15 -28.52 -9.39
N LEU A 339 -11.43 -27.91 -10.33
CA LEU A 339 -10.29 -28.49 -11.06
C LEU A 339 -9.08 -27.60 -10.84
N THR A 340 -7.90 -28.20 -10.60
CA THR A 340 -6.65 -27.46 -10.40
C THR A 340 -5.66 -27.75 -11.52
N SER A 341 -5.08 -26.70 -12.11
CA SER A 341 -4.05 -26.82 -13.15
C SER A 341 -2.75 -27.46 -12.62
N ALA A 342 -2.08 -28.26 -13.44
CA ALA A 342 -0.82 -28.91 -13.06
C ALA A 342 0.40 -27.96 -13.12
N ASN A 343 1.62 -28.51 -13.15
CA ASN A 343 2.86 -27.77 -12.92
C ASN A 343 3.61 -27.31 -14.18
N ASP A 344 3.66 -28.09 -15.27
CA ASP A 344 4.67 -27.93 -16.33
C ASP A 344 4.17 -27.44 -17.70
N PHE A 345 3.07 -27.97 -18.25
CA PHE A 345 2.71 -27.69 -19.65
C PHE A 345 1.22 -27.34 -19.89
N PRO A 346 0.84 -26.05 -19.98
CA PRO A 346 -0.56 -25.62 -20.03
C PRO A 346 -1.42 -26.25 -21.13
N ASN A 347 -0.84 -26.65 -22.27
CA ASN A 347 -1.65 -27.17 -23.37
C ASN A 347 -2.36 -28.52 -23.07
N ARG A 348 -1.91 -29.24 -22.03
CA ARG A 348 -2.51 -30.47 -21.49
C ARG A 348 -3.65 -30.24 -20.51
N ASP A 349 -3.82 -29.02 -20.00
CA ASP A 349 -4.85 -28.75 -19.00
C ASP A 349 -6.25 -28.91 -19.66
N PRO A 350 -7.27 -29.43 -18.95
CA PRO A 350 -8.57 -29.71 -19.54
C PRO A 350 -9.26 -28.43 -20.02
N LYS A 351 -9.88 -28.48 -21.21
CA LYS A 351 -10.54 -27.35 -21.86
C LYS A 351 -12.05 -27.58 -22.00
N ASP A 352 -12.43 -28.78 -22.41
CA ASP A 352 -13.82 -29.22 -22.60
C ASP A 352 -14.08 -30.48 -21.77
N TRP A 353 -15.14 -30.52 -20.97
CA TRP A 353 -15.51 -31.69 -20.17
C TRP A 353 -16.99 -31.69 -19.73
N THR A 354 -17.42 -32.85 -19.22
CA THR A 354 -18.71 -33.02 -18.53
C THR A 354 -18.49 -33.57 -17.12
N LEU A 355 -19.26 -33.07 -16.14
CA LEU A 355 -19.42 -33.74 -14.85
C LEU A 355 -20.70 -34.57 -14.89
N GLU A 356 -20.62 -35.84 -14.49
CA GLU A 356 -21.72 -36.79 -14.58
C GLU A 356 -21.95 -37.53 -13.26
N GLY A 357 -23.21 -37.82 -12.93
CA GLY A 357 -23.62 -38.59 -11.75
C GLY A 357 -24.24 -39.94 -12.12
N SER A 358 -24.06 -40.96 -11.28
CA SER A 358 -24.67 -42.28 -11.45
C SER A 358 -24.91 -43.00 -10.12
N ASN A 359 -25.94 -43.85 -10.08
CA ASN A 359 -26.24 -44.75 -8.95
C ASN A 359 -26.04 -46.24 -9.29
N ASP A 360 -25.90 -46.61 -10.56
CA ASP A 360 -25.69 -47.97 -11.06
C ASP A 360 -24.29 -48.19 -11.69
N GLY A 361 -23.57 -47.11 -12.02
CA GLY A 361 -22.29 -47.13 -12.72
C GLY A 361 -22.39 -47.31 -14.24
N THR A 362 -23.60 -47.49 -14.77
CA THR A 362 -23.87 -47.76 -16.21
C THR A 362 -24.70 -46.67 -16.87
N SER A 363 -25.67 -46.11 -16.15
CA SER A 363 -26.51 -44.99 -16.57
C SER A 363 -25.97 -43.71 -15.94
N TRP A 364 -25.58 -42.74 -16.78
CA TRP A 364 -24.92 -41.51 -16.35
C TRP A 364 -25.79 -40.31 -16.72
N THR A 365 -26.04 -39.45 -15.73
CA THR A 365 -26.75 -38.16 -15.90
C THR A 365 -25.71 -37.05 -15.95
N VAL A 366 -25.69 -36.26 -17.02
CA VAL A 366 -24.83 -35.06 -17.10
C VAL A 366 -25.36 -34.00 -16.12
N LEU A 367 -24.49 -33.52 -15.25
CA LEU A 367 -24.78 -32.54 -14.19
C LEU A 367 -24.19 -31.16 -14.49
N ASP A 368 -23.13 -31.12 -15.30
CA ASP A 368 -22.54 -29.90 -15.86
C ASP A 368 -21.81 -30.20 -17.17
N THR A 369 -21.67 -29.20 -18.02
CA THR A 369 -20.92 -29.24 -19.28
C THR A 369 -20.13 -27.94 -19.41
N ARG A 370 -18.81 -28.03 -19.48
CA ARG A 370 -17.92 -26.88 -19.69
C ARG A 370 -17.17 -27.02 -21.00
N THR A 371 -16.99 -25.90 -21.68
CA THR A 371 -16.24 -25.80 -22.93
C THR A 371 -15.39 -24.55 -22.95
N ASN A 372 -14.29 -24.61 -23.70
CA ASN A 372 -13.32 -23.54 -23.93
C ASN A 372 -12.83 -22.88 -22.63
N GLN A 373 -12.64 -23.70 -21.59
CA GLN A 373 -12.05 -23.27 -20.33
C GLN A 373 -10.54 -23.12 -20.47
N SER A 374 -9.93 -22.36 -19.56
CA SER A 374 -8.51 -22.01 -19.55
C SER A 374 -7.99 -21.99 -18.10
N PHE A 375 -6.69 -22.22 -17.91
CA PHE A 375 -6.00 -21.96 -16.65
C PHE A 375 -4.82 -21.03 -16.93
N THR A 376 -4.91 -19.78 -16.47
CA THR A 376 -3.84 -18.78 -16.66
C THR A 376 -2.67 -18.99 -15.72
N ASN A 377 -2.96 -19.37 -14.47
CA ASN A 377 -1.97 -19.68 -13.44
C ASN A 377 -1.82 -21.19 -13.27
N ARG A 378 -0.62 -21.64 -12.89
CA ARG A 378 -0.33 -23.04 -12.54
C ARG A 378 -0.69 -23.30 -11.08
N HIS A 379 -0.97 -24.55 -10.71
CA HIS A 379 -1.43 -24.92 -9.37
C HIS A 379 -2.71 -24.19 -8.92
N SER A 380 -3.49 -23.68 -9.87
CA SER A 380 -4.62 -22.78 -9.63
C SER A 380 -5.94 -23.52 -9.79
N ALA A 381 -6.76 -23.50 -8.74
CA ALA A 381 -8.07 -24.12 -8.71
C ALA A 381 -9.13 -23.21 -9.35
N ARG A 382 -9.91 -23.73 -10.29
CA ARG A 382 -11.16 -23.12 -10.76
C ARG A 382 -12.35 -23.93 -10.25
N THR A 383 -13.28 -23.26 -9.60
CA THR A 383 -14.51 -23.86 -9.06
C THR A 383 -15.68 -23.62 -10.01
N TYR A 384 -16.62 -24.56 -10.08
CA TYR A 384 -17.73 -24.59 -11.01
C TYR A 384 -19.00 -25.03 -10.27
N SER A 385 -20.09 -24.30 -10.42
CA SER A 385 -21.44 -24.72 -10.02
C SER A 385 -21.96 -25.85 -10.91
N CYS A 386 -22.72 -26.79 -10.37
CA CYS A 386 -23.26 -27.93 -11.12
C CYS A 386 -24.56 -28.45 -10.51
N ASN A 387 -25.24 -29.38 -11.20
CA ASN A 387 -26.40 -30.11 -10.67
C ASN A 387 -27.50 -29.18 -10.10
N PRO A 388 -28.05 -28.25 -10.91
CA PRO A 388 -29.06 -27.29 -10.44
C PRO A 388 -30.35 -27.96 -9.94
N GLU A 389 -30.63 -29.17 -10.43
CA GLU A 389 -31.75 -30.02 -9.98
C GLU A 389 -31.51 -30.70 -8.62
N ARG A 390 -30.30 -30.57 -8.05
CA ARG A 390 -29.91 -31.13 -6.73
C ARG A 390 -30.15 -32.64 -6.63
N LEU A 391 -29.87 -33.37 -7.71
CA LEU A 391 -30.01 -34.82 -7.79
C LEU A 391 -28.91 -35.53 -6.96
N GLU A 392 -29.27 -36.64 -6.33
CA GLU A 392 -28.39 -37.41 -5.43
C GLU A 392 -27.77 -38.64 -6.13
N PHE A 393 -26.45 -38.77 -6.05
CA PHE A 393 -25.71 -39.88 -6.65
C PHE A 393 -24.64 -40.46 -5.71
N SER A 394 -24.30 -41.74 -5.91
CA SER A 394 -23.21 -42.45 -5.22
C SER A 394 -21.95 -42.62 -6.08
N ARG A 395 -21.95 -42.12 -7.32
CA ARG A 395 -20.81 -42.11 -8.23
C ARG A 395 -20.79 -40.81 -9.00
N TYR A 396 -19.59 -40.26 -9.13
CA TYR A 396 -19.34 -39.07 -9.93
C TYR A 396 -18.22 -39.35 -10.93
N ARG A 397 -18.32 -38.77 -12.13
CA ARG A 397 -17.34 -38.91 -13.19
C ARG A 397 -17.05 -37.56 -13.84
N LEU A 398 -15.78 -37.17 -13.82
CA LEU A 398 -15.24 -36.12 -14.66
C LEU A 398 -14.85 -36.77 -15.99
N HIS A 399 -15.46 -36.33 -17.08
CA HIS A 399 -15.23 -36.86 -18.41
C HIS A 399 -14.66 -35.74 -19.28
N ILE A 400 -13.33 -35.74 -19.40
CA ILE A 400 -12.52 -34.77 -20.15
C ILE A 400 -12.60 -35.12 -21.63
N GLN A 401 -13.08 -34.19 -22.44
CA GLN A 401 -13.37 -34.38 -23.85
C GLN A 401 -12.30 -33.79 -24.77
N ASP A 402 -11.70 -32.66 -24.38
CA ASP A 402 -10.64 -31.97 -25.14
C ASP A 402 -9.76 -31.12 -24.22
N ASN A 403 -8.55 -30.80 -24.70
CA ASN A 403 -7.56 -29.91 -24.07
C ASN A 403 -7.15 -28.81 -25.07
N HIS A 404 -6.05 -28.08 -24.82
CA HIS A 404 -5.59 -27.01 -25.71
C HIS A 404 -4.66 -27.51 -26.83
N GLY A 405 -4.98 -28.67 -27.42
CA GLY A 405 -4.29 -29.24 -28.59
C GLY A 405 -3.06 -30.08 -28.29
N ALA A 406 -2.88 -30.53 -27.04
CA ALA A 406 -1.87 -31.52 -26.67
C ALA A 406 -2.38 -32.95 -26.94
N GLY A 407 -1.47 -33.90 -27.19
CA GLY A 407 -1.83 -35.31 -27.40
C GLY A 407 -2.14 -36.07 -26.10
N ASP A 408 -1.78 -35.46 -24.97
CA ASP A 408 -1.85 -35.93 -23.60
C ASP A 408 -2.60 -34.90 -22.73
N THR A 409 -3.05 -35.30 -21.54
CA THR A 409 -3.80 -34.46 -20.59
C THR A 409 -3.21 -34.59 -19.18
N GLN A 410 -3.40 -33.55 -18.36
CA GLN A 410 -2.93 -33.52 -16.97
C GLN A 410 -3.95 -32.82 -16.07
N LEU A 411 -3.87 -33.06 -14.76
CA LEU A 411 -4.66 -32.36 -13.75
C LEU A 411 -3.94 -32.43 -12.39
N ALA A 412 -3.91 -31.35 -11.61
CA ALA A 412 -3.40 -31.44 -10.23
C ALA A 412 -4.45 -32.07 -9.30
N GLU A 413 -5.65 -31.49 -9.24
CA GLU A 413 -6.68 -31.86 -8.27
C GLU A 413 -8.09 -31.78 -8.88
N TRP A 414 -9.01 -32.62 -8.41
CA TRP A 414 -10.44 -32.59 -8.65
C TRP A 414 -11.20 -32.75 -7.32
N ARG A 415 -11.96 -31.72 -6.92
CA ARG A 415 -12.76 -31.74 -5.68
C ARG A 415 -14.25 -31.64 -5.99
N LEU A 416 -15.08 -32.21 -5.13
CA LEU A 416 -16.53 -32.26 -5.26
C LEU A 416 -17.14 -31.72 -3.97
N PHE A 417 -18.03 -30.75 -4.07
CA PHE A 417 -18.60 -30.03 -2.93
C PHE A 417 -20.12 -30.19 -2.93
N GLY A 418 -20.67 -30.58 -1.79
CA GLY A 418 -22.08 -30.98 -1.73
C GLY A 418 -22.61 -31.15 -0.32
N THR A 419 -23.67 -31.93 -0.21
CA THR A 419 -24.21 -32.42 1.06
C THR A 419 -24.30 -33.94 1.05
N SER A 420 -23.99 -34.58 2.18
CA SER A 420 -24.20 -36.01 2.39
C SER A 420 -24.68 -36.26 3.82
N SER A 421 -25.24 -37.45 4.07
CA SER A 421 -25.53 -37.95 5.41
C SER A 421 -24.32 -38.66 6.06
N ALA A 422 -23.23 -38.87 5.30
CA ALA A 422 -21.99 -39.44 5.80
C ALA A 422 -21.11 -38.38 6.48
N SER A 423 -20.52 -38.73 7.64
CA SER A 423 -19.52 -37.91 8.32
C SER A 423 -18.10 -38.35 7.95
N LEU A 424 -17.21 -37.40 7.72
CA LEU A 424 -15.77 -37.64 7.61
C LEU A 424 -15.24 -38.26 8.92
N ALA A 425 -14.28 -39.19 8.85
CA ALA A 425 -13.55 -39.68 10.01
C ALA A 425 -12.16 -39.03 10.14
N ALA A 426 -11.58 -39.05 11.33
CA ALA A 426 -10.22 -38.54 11.53
C ALA A 426 -9.20 -39.39 10.74
N PRO A 427 -8.08 -38.81 10.26
CA PRO A 427 -7.13 -39.52 9.40
C PRO A 427 -6.41 -40.65 10.14
N ALA A 428 -5.78 -41.54 9.37
CA ALA A 428 -4.85 -42.51 9.92
C ALA A 428 -3.63 -41.81 10.56
N ALA A 429 -3.04 -42.43 11.58
CA ALA A 429 -1.87 -41.88 12.25
C ALA A 429 -0.61 -41.98 11.36
N PRO A 430 0.27 -40.96 11.37
CA PRO A 430 1.55 -41.00 10.66
C PRO A 430 2.37 -42.25 11.00
N GLY A 431 3.30 -42.62 10.13
CA GLY A 431 4.25 -43.69 10.39
C GLY A 431 5.33 -43.31 11.40
N SER A 432 6.46 -44.01 11.35
CA SER A 432 7.60 -43.75 12.23
C SER A 432 8.14 -42.33 12.01
N VAL A 433 8.05 -41.49 13.05
CA VAL A 433 8.64 -40.15 13.07
C VAL A 433 10.14 -40.25 13.39
N SER A 434 10.97 -39.50 12.67
CA SER A 434 12.40 -39.35 12.92
C SER A 434 12.80 -37.87 12.98
N ALA A 435 13.90 -37.55 13.64
CA ALA A 435 14.43 -36.19 13.74
C ALA A 435 15.95 -36.18 13.53
N GLN A 436 16.44 -35.24 12.73
CA GLN A 436 17.84 -35.06 12.39
C GLN A 436 18.24 -33.59 12.58
N ALA A 437 19.26 -33.34 13.39
CA ALA A 437 19.87 -32.02 13.47
C ALA A 437 20.58 -31.68 12.16
N LEU A 438 20.29 -30.50 11.61
CA LEU A 438 20.89 -29.99 10.38
C LEU A 438 21.99 -28.97 10.68
N SER A 439 21.81 -28.16 11.72
CA SER A 439 22.68 -27.04 12.09
C SER A 439 22.53 -26.70 13.60
N GLY A 440 23.05 -25.55 14.02
CA GLY A 440 22.84 -25.01 15.37
C GLY A 440 21.42 -24.49 15.63
N ASN A 441 20.62 -24.31 14.59
CA ASN A 441 19.30 -23.67 14.64
C ASN A 441 18.20 -24.42 13.86
N GLN A 442 18.53 -25.53 13.20
CA GLN A 442 17.58 -26.33 12.41
C GLN A 442 17.56 -27.82 12.78
N ILE A 443 16.36 -28.39 12.85
CA ILE A 443 16.11 -29.84 12.88
C ILE A 443 15.11 -30.20 11.76
N ARG A 444 15.47 -31.19 10.96
CA ARG A 444 14.60 -31.87 10.01
C ARG A 444 13.82 -32.96 10.75
N VAL A 445 12.51 -32.94 10.67
CA VAL A 445 11.61 -33.99 11.16
C VAL A 445 11.03 -34.70 9.94
N THR A 446 10.99 -36.03 9.92
CA THR A 446 10.37 -36.79 8.82
C THR A 446 9.44 -37.87 9.36
N TRP A 447 8.44 -38.25 8.57
CA TRP A 447 7.52 -39.34 8.88
C TRP A 447 7.06 -40.02 7.59
N THR A 448 6.46 -41.20 7.72
CA THR A 448 5.71 -41.81 6.62
C THR A 448 4.29 -41.28 6.63
N ASP A 449 3.82 -40.77 5.50
CA ASP A 449 2.40 -40.57 5.28
C ASP A 449 1.70 -41.95 5.24
N ASN A 450 0.68 -42.10 6.08
CA ASN A 450 -0.19 -43.27 6.15
C ASN A 450 -1.66 -42.88 5.96
N ALA A 451 -1.96 -41.59 5.78
CA ALA A 451 -3.31 -41.13 5.56
C ALA A 451 -3.77 -41.66 4.20
N GLY A 452 -4.79 -42.52 4.24
CA GLY A 452 -5.33 -43.11 3.03
C GLY A 452 -6.17 -42.08 2.28
N GLN A 453 -6.31 -42.30 0.97
CA GLN A 453 -7.34 -41.65 0.13
C GLN A 453 -8.76 -41.77 0.73
N LEU A 454 -8.99 -42.72 1.63
CA LEU A 454 -10.19 -42.85 2.45
C LEU A 454 -10.00 -42.11 3.79
N ASN A 455 -10.62 -40.93 3.91
CA ASN A 455 -10.39 -39.94 4.99
C ASN A 455 -8.97 -39.32 4.94
N PRO A 456 -8.64 -38.59 3.86
CA PRO A 456 -7.37 -37.90 3.76
C PRO A 456 -7.22 -36.86 4.88
N GLU A 457 -5.97 -36.54 5.19
CA GLU A 457 -5.59 -35.40 5.99
C GLU A 457 -5.69 -34.10 5.18
N ALA A 458 -6.11 -33.02 5.84
CA ALA A 458 -5.95 -31.67 5.33
C ALA A 458 -4.57 -31.10 5.67
N SER A 459 -3.97 -31.58 6.77
CA SER A 459 -2.68 -31.12 7.29
C SER A 459 -2.06 -32.15 8.24
N TYR A 460 -0.76 -31.99 8.51
CA TYR A 460 -0.13 -32.57 9.71
C TYR A 460 0.10 -31.48 10.74
N ARG A 461 -0.18 -31.80 12.00
CA ARG A 461 0.22 -31.02 13.17
C ARG A 461 1.50 -31.58 13.77
N VAL A 462 2.53 -30.75 13.84
CA VAL A 462 3.86 -31.07 14.36
C VAL A 462 4.08 -30.32 15.66
N GLU A 463 4.22 -31.05 16.76
CA GLU A 463 4.54 -30.45 18.06
C GLU A 463 6.04 -30.56 18.35
N ARG A 464 6.65 -29.45 18.74
CA ARG A 464 8.01 -29.33 19.24
C ARG A 464 7.98 -29.03 20.74
N ALA A 465 8.84 -29.65 21.54
CA ALA A 465 9.03 -29.31 22.95
C ALA A 465 10.51 -29.38 23.36
N THR A 466 10.88 -28.72 24.47
CA THR A 466 12.21 -28.82 25.09
C THR A 466 12.34 -29.98 26.08
N ASN A 467 11.25 -30.70 26.35
CA ASN A 467 11.23 -31.94 27.13
C ASN A 467 10.36 -33.04 26.49
N SER A 468 10.69 -34.31 26.78
CA SER A 468 10.02 -35.48 26.19
C SER A 468 8.56 -35.66 26.62
N SER A 469 8.13 -34.98 27.69
CA SER A 469 6.74 -34.97 28.16
C SER A 469 5.86 -33.89 27.51
N PHE A 470 6.41 -33.02 26.65
CA PHE A 470 5.69 -31.90 26.02
C PHE A 470 5.01 -30.96 27.04
N THR A 471 5.70 -30.69 28.16
CA THR A 471 5.23 -29.78 29.22
C THR A 471 6.07 -28.52 29.35
N SER A 472 7.12 -28.36 28.54
CA SER A 472 7.96 -27.17 28.47
C SER A 472 8.36 -26.86 27.03
N GLY A 473 8.37 -25.57 26.68
CA GLY A 473 8.74 -25.08 25.34
C GLY A 473 7.87 -25.64 24.22
N LEU A 474 6.60 -25.96 24.50
CA LEU A 474 5.66 -26.50 23.52
C LEU A 474 5.36 -25.45 22.45
N VAL A 475 5.69 -25.76 21.20
CA VAL A 475 5.33 -24.99 20.01
C VAL A 475 4.67 -25.93 19.01
N VAL A 476 3.65 -25.43 18.32
CA VAL A 476 2.84 -26.17 17.36
C VAL A 476 3.06 -25.57 15.98
N GLY A 477 3.51 -26.38 15.03
CA GLY A 477 3.51 -26.05 13.60
C GLY A 477 2.55 -26.95 12.83
N THR A 478 2.26 -26.58 11.60
CA THR A 478 1.48 -27.39 10.65
C THR A 478 2.20 -27.52 9.31
N THR A 479 1.81 -28.52 8.53
CA THR A 479 2.17 -28.69 7.11
C THR A 479 0.93 -29.09 6.33
N GLY A 480 0.89 -28.86 5.01
CA GLY A 480 -0.22 -29.29 4.16
C GLY A 480 -0.36 -30.81 4.05
N ALA A 481 -1.41 -31.26 3.35
CA ALA A 481 -1.64 -32.68 3.04
C ALA A 481 -0.48 -33.29 2.23
N GLY A 482 -0.28 -34.61 2.35
CA GLY A 482 0.79 -35.37 1.68
C GLY A 482 2.22 -35.03 2.16
N SER A 483 2.36 -34.14 3.15
CA SER A 483 3.67 -33.76 3.70
C SER A 483 4.29 -34.94 4.48
N THR A 484 5.57 -35.20 4.24
CA THR A 484 6.35 -36.26 4.92
C THR A 484 7.56 -35.72 5.69
N GLU A 485 7.70 -34.39 5.75
CA GLU A 485 8.83 -33.67 6.34
C GLU A 485 8.37 -32.37 6.99
N PHE A 486 9.07 -31.90 8.02
CA PHE A 486 8.94 -30.56 8.59
C PHE A 486 10.31 -30.03 8.98
N ARG A 487 10.57 -28.74 8.73
CA ARG A 487 11.81 -28.07 9.15
C ARG A 487 11.54 -27.18 10.34
N ALA A 488 11.99 -27.61 11.51
CA ALA A 488 11.97 -26.79 12.71
C ALA A 488 13.18 -25.84 12.67
N THR A 489 12.92 -24.56 12.42
CA THR A 489 13.90 -23.46 12.36
C THR A 489 13.91 -22.65 13.68
N GLY A 490 14.79 -21.65 13.79
CA GLY A 490 14.85 -20.74 14.94
C GLY A 490 15.18 -21.41 16.28
N LEU A 491 15.90 -22.55 16.24
CA LEU A 491 16.22 -23.32 17.44
C LEU A 491 17.46 -22.78 18.16
N ALA A 492 17.52 -22.98 19.48
CA ALA A 492 18.73 -22.70 20.25
C ALA A 492 19.82 -23.76 19.99
N PRO A 493 21.11 -23.40 19.95
CA PRO A 493 22.20 -24.35 19.73
C PRO A 493 22.51 -25.22 20.94
N ASN A 494 23.06 -26.40 20.68
CA ASN A 494 23.35 -27.46 21.67
C ASN A 494 22.14 -27.87 22.53
N GLN A 495 20.91 -27.66 22.04
CA GLN A 495 19.67 -27.93 22.76
C GLN A 495 18.95 -29.14 22.16
N THR A 496 18.53 -30.07 23.00
CA THR A 496 17.69 -31.20 22.58
C THR A 496 16.24 -30.75 22.46
N TYR A 497 15.62 -31.05 21.31
CA TYR A 497 14.20 -30.86 21.07
C TYR A 497 13.51 -32.21 20.80
N TYR A 498 12.25 -32.29 21.18
CA TYR A 498 11.40 -33.46 21.04
C TYR A 498 10.23 -33.14 20.10
N PHE A 499 9.94 -34.06 19.18
CA PHE A 499 8.96 -33.87 18.12
C PHE A 499 7.95 -35.01 18.09
N ARG A 500 6.66 -34.67 17.96
CA ARG A 500 5.59 -35.65 17.72
C ARG A 500 4.60 -35.12 16.69
N VAL A 501 4.01 -36.01 15.90
CA VAL A 501 3.22 -35.64 14.70
C VAL A 501 1.86 -36.35 14.72
N SER A 502 0.80 -35.65 14.31
CA SER A 502 -0.53 -36.21 14.07
C SER A 502 -1.11 -35.64 12.78
N ALA A 503 -1.71 -36.49 11.95
CA ALA A 503 -2.50 -36.05 10.80
C ALA A 503 -3.81 -35.40 11.29
N GLN A 504 -4.35 -34.44 10.56
CA GLN A 504 -5.57 -33.70 10.90
C GLN A 504 -6.47 -33.52 9.68
N ASN A 505 -7.78 -33.58 9.87
CA ASN A 505 -8.79 -33.10 8.91
C ASN A 505 -9.98 -32.48 9.65
N ALA A 506 -11.03 -32.11 8.93
CA ALA A 506 -12.23 -31.48 9.51
C ALA A 506 -12.97 -32.36 10.56
N ALA A 507 -12.72 -33.67 10.60
CA ALA A 507 -13.28 -34.58 11.61
C ALA A 507 -12.42 -34.70 12.88
N GLY A 508 -11.19 -34.19 12.86
CA GLY A 508 -10.28 -34.16 14.02
C GLY A 508 -8.87 -34.63 13.70
N SER A 509 -8.12 -34.94 14.76
CA SER A 509 -6.73 -35.41 14.68
C SER A 509 -6.63 -36.93 14.81
N SER A 510 -5.65 -37.51 14.14
CA SER A 510 -5.19 -38.88 14.37
C SER A 510 -4.60 -39.05 15.78
N ILE A 511 -4.29 -40.30 16.14
CA ILE A 511 -3.34 -40.55 17.25
C ILE A 511 -2.00 -39.88 16.90
N THR A 512 -1.38 -39.23 17.90
CA THR A 512 -0.07 -38.58 17.76
C THR A 512 1.07 -39.58 17.92
N VAL A 513 2.06 -39.54 17.03
CA VAL A 513 3.19 -40.48 16.98
C VAL A 513 4.50 -39.77 17.31
N GLY A 514 5.35 -40.43 18.11
CA GLY A 514 6.60 -39.89 18.66
C GLY A 514 6.74 -40.19 20.16
N PRO A 515 7.66 -39.51 20.89
CA PRO A 515 8.58 -38.50 20.37
C PRO A 515 9.74 -39.08 19.57
N ALA A 516 10.08 -38.41 18.47
CA ALA A 516 11.46 -38.37 17.97
C ALA A 516 12.22 -37.24 18.69
N SER A 517 13.56 -37.27 18.69
CA SER A 517 14.36 -36.17 19.23
C SER A 517 15.69 -36.01 18.51
N ALA A 518 16.18 -34.77 18.46
CA ALA A 518 17.52 -34.44 18.01
C ALA A 518 18.07 -33.27 18.83
N THR A 519 19.39 -33.16 18.89
CA THR A 519 20.11 -32.06 19.55
C THR A 519 20.77 -31.21 18.46
N THR A 520 20.43 -29.92 18.42
CA THR A 520 21.09 -28.95 17.52
C THR A 520 22.59 -28.92 17.74
N THR A 521 23.37 -28.61 16.71
CA THR A 521 24.82 -28.47 16.86
C THR A 521 25.19 -27.20 17.63
N ALA A 522 26.49 -26.98 17.87
CA ALA A 522 26.96 -25.65 18.24
C ALA A 522 26.74 -24.68 17.06
N ASN A 523 26.42 -23.41 17.36
CA ASN A 523 26.36 -22.34 16.36
C ASN A 523 27.73 -21.65 16.19
N THR A 524 28.81 -22.42 16.23
CA THR A 524 30.18 -21.91 16.07
C THR A 524 30.54 -21.96 14.58
N PRO A 525 30.87 -20.82 13.94
CA PRO A 525 31.31 -20.82 12.54
C PRO A 525 32.53 -21.75 12.34
N PRO A 526 32.53 -22.62 11.31
CA PRO A 526 33.67 -23.49 11.04
C PRO A 526 34.93 -22.67 10.71
N ALA A 527 36.11 -23.16 11.09
CA ALA A 527 37.38 -22.46 10.79
C ALA A 527 37.68 -22.37 9.29
N SER A 528 37.22 -23.35 8.51
CA SER A 528 37.21 -23.33 7.04
C SER A 528 36.19 -24.31 6.48
N PHE A 529 35.77 -24.10 5.24
CA PHE A 529 34.98 -25.07 4.47
C PHE A 529 35.28 -24.96 2.97
N VAL A 530 34.71 -25.88 2.18
CA VAL A 530 34.79 -25.84 0.72
C VAL A 530 33.50 -25.22 0.17
N GLU A 531 33.64 -24.10 -0.53
CA GLU A 531 32.60 -23.52 -1.37
C GLU A 531 32.52 -24.29 -2.69
N ASN A 532 31.31 -24.67 -3.12
CA ASN A 532 31.09 -25.60 -4.24
C ASN A 532 30.86 -24.87 -5.58
N GLY A 533 31.86 -24.14 -6.08
CA GLY A 533 31.98 -23.79 -7.50
C GLY A 533 30.81 -23.04 -8.14
N TRP A 534 30.08 -22.25 -7.35
CA TRP A 534 28.80 -21.67 -7.75
C TRP A 534 28.89 -20.66 -8.93
N TYR A 535 30.05 -20.04 -9.18
CA TYR A 535 30.20 -18.95 -10.17
C TYR A 535 31.11 -19.31 -11.36
N ASP A 536 32.15 -20.10 -11.12
CA ASP A 536 33.17 -20.50 -12.12
C ASP A 536 33.30 -22.03 -12.27
N GLY A 537 32.49 -22.80 -11.56
CA GLY A 537 32.58 -24.26 -11.49
C GLY A 537 33.74 -24.79 -10.63
N GLN A 538 34.50 -23.93 -9.94
CA GLN A 538 35.69 -24.33 -9.17
C GLN A 538 35.45 -24.30 -7.66
N ASN A 539 35.72 -25.43 -7.01
CA ASN A 539 35.62 -25.52 -5.56
C ASN A 539 36.73 -24.72 -4.87
N ARG A 540 36.37 -23.69 -4.09
CA ARG A 540 37.31 -22.86 -3.34
C ARG A 540 37.34 -23.28 -1.87
N THR A 541 38.52 -23.30 -1.26
CA THR A 541 38.62 -23.39 0.20
C THR A 541 38.56 -21.99 0.76
N VAL A 542 37.57 -21.72 1.62
CA VAL A 542 37.38 -20.43 2.29
C VAL A 542 37.71 -20.56 3.78
N THR A 543 38.40 -19.57 4.34
CA THR A 543 38.90 -19.59 5.72
C THR A 543 38.31 -18.44 6.52
N LEU A 544 37.87 -18.72 7.75
CA LEU A 544 37.29 -17.73 8.64
C LEU A 544 38.34 -16.70 9.07
N ALA A 545 38.07 -15.41 8.81
CA ALA A 545 38.93 -14.30 9.23
C ALA A 545 38.33 -13.46 10.37
N TYR A 546 37.00 -13.42 10.48
CA TYR A 546 36.28 -12.68 11.52
C TYR A 546 34.96 -13.37 11.87
N SER A 547 34.56 -13.33 13.14
CA SER A 547 33.22 -13.73 13.56
C SER A 547 32.75 -13.02 14.83
N ASP A 548 31.47 -12.68 14.89
CA ASP A 548 30.77 -12.22 16.09
C ASP A 548 29.38 -12.88 16.20
N ALA A 549 28.39 -12.20 16.81
CA ALA A 549 27.02 -12.71 16.96
C ALA A 549 26.12 -12.53 15.70
N ASN A 550 26.58 -11.73 14.73
CA ASN A 550 25.84 -11.38 13.51
C ASN A 550 26.53 -11.93 12.27
N LEU A 551 27.86 -11.88 12.20
CA LEU A 551 28.65 -12.13 11.00
C LEU A 551 29.67 -13.24 11.25
N ALA A 552 29.87 -14.08 10.24
CA ALA A 552 31.05 -14.91 10.06
C ALA A 552 31.63 -14.61 8.66
N ALA A 553 32.76 -13.89 8.61
CA ALA A 553 33.39 -13.49 7.36
C ALA A 553 34.56 -14.42 7.01
N TYR A 554 34.48 -14.98 5.80
CA TYR A 554 35.45 -15.89 5.20
C TYR A 554 36.08 -15.23 3.98
N PHE A 555 37.30 -15.63 3.67
CA PHE A 555 37.97 -15.24 2.43
C PHE A 555 38.51 -16.48 1.73
N ASP A 556 38.52 -16.45 0.40
CA ASP A 556 39.12 -17.53 -0.39
C ASP A 556 40.65 -17.60 -0.20
N GLN A 557 41.23 -18.72 -0.63
CA GLN A 557 42.67 -18.97 -0.54
C GLN A 557 43.56 -18.07 -1.43
N TYR A 558 42.95 -17.22 -2.27
CA TYR A 558 43.64 -16.34 -3.21
C TYR A 558 43.72 -14.88 -2.73
N VAL A 559 42.86 -14.47 -1.80
CA VAL A 559 42.95 -13.16 -1.11
C VAL A 559 44.30 -13.04 -0.38
N PRO A 560 45.24 -12.16 -0.81
CA PRO A 560 46.61 -12.18 -0.29
C PRO A 560 46.78 -11.73 1.17
N ASN A 561 45.81 -10.95 1.67
CA ASN A 561 45.79 -10.45 3.05
C ASN A 561 44.35 -10.35 3.58
N PRO A 562 43.73 -11.47 4.02
CA PRO A 562 42.37 -11.47 4.58
C PRO A 562 42.25 -10.55 5.80
N SER A 563 43.33 -10.44 6.59
CA SER A 563 43.47 -9.51 7.71
C SER A 563 43.52 -8.02 7.32
N GLY A 564 43.54 -7.68 6.03
CA GLY A 564 43.35 -6.32 5.53
C GLY A 564 41.88 -5.90 5.42
N ALA A 565 40.95 -6.85 5.36
CA ALA A 565 39.52 -6.61 5.18
C ALA A 565 38.77 -6.19 6.47
N THR A 566 39.47 -5.69 7.49
CA THR A 566 38.86 -5.31 8.79
C THR A 566 37.94 -4.09 8.71
N TRP A 567 37.87 -3.42 7.56
CA TRP A 567 37.01 -2.26 7.33
C TRP A 567 35.56 -2.66 6.99
N VAL A 568 35.34 -3.80 6.31
CA VAL A 568 34.00 -4.23 5.85
C VAL A 568 33.24 -5.02 6.91
N THR A 569 33.94 -5.78 7.77
CA THR A 569 33.29 -6.63 8.76
C THR A 569 32.43 -5.91 9.82
N PRO A 570 32.79 -4.74 10.38
CA PRO A 570 31.89 -4.02 11.30
C PRO A 570 30.63 -3.51 10.60
N ILE A 571 30.74 -3.09 9.33
CA ILE A 571 29.63 -2.57 8.52
C ILE A 571 28.61 -3.69 8.25
N VAL A 572 29.09 -4.83 7.76
CA VAL A 572 28.26 -6.00 7.44
C VAL A 572 27.64 -6.60 8.70
N SER A 573 28.34 -6.56 9.84
CA SER A 573 27.80 -6.99 11.14
C SER A 573 26.71 -6.05 11.69
N GLU A 574 26.88 -4.72 11.54
CA GLU A 574 25.87 -3.73 11.90
C GLU A 574 24.61 -3.88 11.02
N ALA A 575 24.80 -3.94 9.70
CA ALA A 575 23.72 -4.12 8.72
C ALA A 575 22.89 -5.39 8.99
N TRP A 576 23.54 -6.52 9.27
CA TRP A 576 22.84 -7.75 9.58
C TRP A 576 22.20 -7.77 10.98
N GLY A 577 22.78 -7.03 11.94
CA GLY A 577 22.13 -6.78 13.23
C GLY A 577 20.80 -6.07 13.05
N TYR A 578 20.85 -4.90 12.38
CA TYR A 578 19.67 -4.12 12.03
C TYR A 578 18.63 -4.93 11.25
N ALA A 579 19.05 -5.69 10.22
CA ALA A 579 18.15 -6.51 9.42
C ALA A 579 17.35 -7.50 10.26
N LYS A 580 17.97 -8.17 11.25
CA LYS A 580 17.28 -9.10 12.15
C LYS A 580 16.34 -8.41 13.12
N ASP A 581 16.77 -7.28 13.70
CA ASP A 581 15.99 -6.55 14.71
C ASP A 581 14.74 -5.88 14.10
N THR A 582 14.82 -5.46 12.83
CA THR A 582 13.76 -4.76 12.10
C THR A 582 12.83 -5.69 11.31
N TYR A 583 13.39 -6.62 10.53
CA TYR A 583 12.61 -7.40 9.55
C TYR A 583 12.12 -8.74 10.08
N GLY A 584 12.75 -9.28 11.14
CA GLY A 584 12.32 -10.52 11.78
C GLY A 584 13.43 -11.57 11.92
N SER A 585 13.11 -12.67 12.61
CA SER A 585 14.08 -13.73 12.87
C SER A 585 14.36 -14.56 11.62
N MET A 586 15.57 -14.39 11.08
CA MET A 586 16.08 -15.18 9.97
C MET A 586 16.30 -16.65 10.36
N VAL A 587 16.08 -17.56 9.41
CA VAL A 587 16.27 -19.01 9.59
C VAL A 587 17.69 -19.37 10.09
N ASP A 588 18.70 -18.62 9.64
CA ASP A 588 20.04 -18.59 10.22
C ASP A 588 20.37 -17.16 10.71
N PRO A 589 20.60 -16.94 12.02
CA PRO A 589 20.83 -15.60 12.57
C PRO A 589 22.28 -15.11 12.39
N ILE A 590 23.19 -15.96 11.89
CA ILE A 590 24.54 -15.56 11.49
C ILE A 590 24.58 -15.45 9.97
N LEU A 591 25.05 -14.31 9.47
CA LEU A 591 25.36 -14.10 8.06
C LEU A 591 26.75 -14.63 7.77
N HIS A 592 26.88 -15.47 6.75
CA HIS A 592 28.14 -16.03 6.29
C HIS A 592 28.62 -15.28 5.03
N MET A 593 29.46 -14.26 5.22
CA MET A 593 30.05 -13.50 4.11
C MET A 593 31.26 -14.25 3.54
N ILE A 594 31.36 -14.35 2.21
CA ILE A 594 32.56 -14.82 1.49
C ILE A 594 33.13 -13.68 0.65
N GLY A 595 34.36 -13.25 0.97
CA GLY A 595 35.13 -12.31 0.17
C GLY A 595 36.06 -13.05 -0.79
N ASN A 596 35.82 -12.93 -2.09
CA ASN A 596 36.62 -13.56 -3.14
C ASN A 596 37.63 -12.58 -3.76
N GLN A 597 38.76 -13.10 -4.24
CA GLN A 597 39.76 -12.29 -4.97
C GLN A 597 39.38 -12.22 -6.45
N ASP A 598 39.25 -11.00 -6.99
CA ASP A 598 39.07 -10.78 -8.43
C ASP A 598 40.33 -11.17 -9.23
N ASN A 599 40.13 -11.79 -10.40
CA ASN A 599 41.15 -12.31 -11.32
C ASN A 599 42.11 -13.35 -10.69
N ALA A 600 41.57 -14.33 -9.96
CA ALA A 600 42.36 -15.38 -9.30
C ALA A 600 43.08 -16.34 -10.29
N PRO A 601 44.19 -17.00 -9.88
CA PRO A 601 44.98 -17.87 -10.75
C PRO A 601 44.19 -19.08 -11.29
N GLY A 602 43.78 -19.02 -12.56
CA GLY A 602 43.00 -20.06 -13.24
C GLY A 602 41.69 -19.55 -13.85
N GLU A 603 41.28 -18.32 -13.50
CA GLU A 603 40.16 -17.63 -14.13
C GLU A 603 40.52 -17.12 -15.53
N VAL A 604 39.51 -16.90 -16.37
CA VAL A 604 39.69 -16.24 -17.66
C VAL A 604 39.59 -14.72 -17.44
N PRO A 605 40.62 -13.92 -17.76
CA PRO A 605 40.58 -12.48 -17.53
C PRO A 605 39.39 -11.83 -18.23
N GLY A 606 38.55 -11.15 -17.46
CA GLY A 606 37.35 -10.48 -17.97
C GLY A 606 36.16 -11.39 -18.28
N THR A 607 36.12 -12.67 -17.86
CA THR A 607 34.83 -13.42 -17.81
C THR A 607 33.98 -13.05 -16.60
N LEU A 608 34.56 -12.37 -15.61
CA LEU A 608 33.84 -11.71 -14.51
C LEU A 608 33.12 -10.42 -14.97
N ALA A 609 32.57 -10.43 -16.19
CA ALA A 609 31.96 -9.27 -16.86
C ALA A 609 30.58 -8.85 -16.30
N TYR A 610 30.12 -9.56 -15.27
CA TYR A 610 29.17 -9.08 -14.28
C TYR A 610 29.80 -9.48 -12.92
N ASN A 611 30.05 -8.55 -11.99
CA ASN A 611 29.05 -7.82 -11.20
C ASN A 611 28.01 -8.73 -10.53
N VAL A 612 28.42 -9.92 -10.07
CA VAL A 612 27.61 -10.78 -9.20
C VAL A 612 28.15 -10.77 -7.78
N GLY A 613 27.42 -10.06 -6.92
CA GLY A 613 27.10 -10.64 -5.62
C GLY A 613 26.14 -11.81 -5.82
N GLY A 614 25.81 -12.50 -4.73
CA GLY A 614 24.74 -13.48 -4.74
C GLY A 614 24.53 -14.08 -3.35
N VAL A 615 23.55 -14.96 -3.29
CA VAL A 615 23.05 -15.58 -2.07
C VAL A 615 22.96 -17.09 -2.19
N VAL A 616 23.30 -17.80 -1.11
CA VAL A 616 22.88 -19.19 -0.90
C VAL A 616 22.10 -19.28 0.40
N TYR A 617 20.86 -19.75 0.31
CA TYR A 617 19.88 -19.69 1.40
C TYR A 617 20.07 -20.80 2.44
N ALA A 618 19.77 -20.49 3.71
CA ALA A 618 19.81 -21.48 4.81
C ALA A 618 18.79 -22.63 4.68
N SER A 619 17.88 -22.58 3.71
CA SER A 619 16.99 -23.68 3.34
C SER A 619 17.71 -24.78 2.54
N ASP A 620 18.79 -24.44 1.82
CA ASP A 620 19.53 -25.36 0.96
C ASP A 620 20.53 -26.23 1.74
N SER A 621 20.53 -27.52 1.40
CA SER A 621 21.50 -28.49 1.87
C SER A 621 22.91 -28.25 1.32
N ALA A 622 23.05 -27.66 0.13
CA ALA A 622 24.35 -27.35 -0.45
C ALA A 622 25.02 -26.12 0.20
N ALA A 623 24.25 -25.18 0.78
CA ALA A 623 24.77 -24.19 1.74
C ALA A 623 25.22 -24.80 3.09
N SER A 624 24.92 -26.10 3.32
CA SER A 624 24.88 -26.71 4.64
C SER A 624 23.99 -25.94 5.63
N TYR A 625 22.87 -25.40 5.14
CA TYR A 625 21.86 -24.67 5.91
C TYR A 625 22.37 -23.38 6.58
N ARG A 626 23.22 -22.63 5.87
CA ARG A 626 23.72 -21.31 6.26
C ARG A 626 23.17 -20.20 5.37
N ASN A 627 23.00 -19.01 5.92
CA ASN A 627 22.71 -17.81 5.14
C ASN A 627 24.03 -17.24 4.58
N ILE A 628 24.35 -17.54 3.32
CA ILE A 628 25.62 -17.15 2.68
C ILE A 628 25.39 -15.98 1.73
N ILE A 629 26.24 -14.95 1.82
CA ILE A 629 26.40 -13.94 0.76
C ILE A 629 27.86 -13.90 0.33
N PHE A 630 28.13 -13.44 -0.90
CA PHE A 630 29.49 -13.30 -1.39
C PHE A 630 29.64 -12.04 -2.26
N THR A 631 30.88 -11.57 -2.41
CA THR A 631 31.25 -10.53 -3.37
C THR A 631 32.73 -10.66 -3.73
N VAL A 632 33.18 -9.89 -4.73
CA VAL A 632 34.57 -9.84 -5.21
C VAL A 632 35.20 -8.48 -4.97
N SER A 633 36.50 -8.46 -4.67
CA SER A 633 37.31 -7.24 -4.72
C SER A 633 38.68 -7.53 -5.34
N SER A 634 39.24 -6.52 -6.02
CA SER A 634 40.60 -6.56 -6.57
C SER A 634 41.67 -6.29 -5.51
N ASP A 635 41.35 -5.52 -4.46
CA ASP A 635 42.22 -5.29 -3.30
C ASP A 635 41.40 -5.10 -2.01
N TRP A 636 41.29 -6.18 -1.23
CA TRP A 636 40.58 -6.18 0.06
C TRP A 636 41.20 -5.27 1.14
N SER A 637 42.41 -4.75 0.94
CA SER A 637 43.05 -3.79 1.85
C SER A 637 42.63 -2.33 1.61
N VAL A 638 41.92 -2.05 0.51
CA VAL A 638 41.38 -0.74 0.17
C VAL A 638 39.86 -0.75 0.43
N PRO A 639 39.32 0.19 1.23
CA PRO A 639 37.87 0.30 1.41
C PRO A 639 37.15 0.71 0.12
N ASP A 640 36.15 -0.09 -0.25
CA ASP A 640 35.22 0.18 -1.35
C ASP A 640 33.78 0.17 -0.83
N TYR A 641 33.32 1.35 -0.45
CA TYR A 641 31.94 1.55 0.03
C TYR A 641 30.92 1.64 -1.11
N GLY A 642 31.38 1.77 -2.37
CA GLY A 642 30.53 1.85 -3.54
C GLY A 642 30.08 0.46 -3.96
N TRP A 643 30.98 -0.34 -4.53
CA TRP A 643 30.59 -1.65 -5.09
C TRP A 643 30.49 -2.74 -4.01
N VAL A 644 31.55 -2.94 -3.21
CA VAL A 644 31.63 -4.08 -2.27
C VAL A 644 30.58 -3.99 -1.16
N VAL A 645 30.35 -2.83 -0.57
CA VAL A 645 29.36 -2.69 0.52
C VAL A 645 27.92 -2.70 0.00
N GLN A 646 27.62 -2.00 -1.09
CA GLN A 646 26.26 -1.99 -1.64
C GLN A 646 25.85 -3.37 -2.14
N SER A 647 26.74 -4.10 -2.85
CA SER A 647 26.45 -5.49 -3.25
C SER A 647 26.18 -6.40 -2.05
N LEU A 648 26.99 -6.36 -1.00
CA LEU A 648 26.76 -7.20 0.19
C LEU A 648 25.41 -6.89 0.89
N ILE A 649 25.01 -5.62 0.96
CA ILE A 649 23.72 -5.24 1.56
C ILE A 649 22.54 -5.59 0.64
N HIS A 650 22.72 -5.48 -0.67
CA HIS A 650 21.76 -5.95 -1.68
C HIS A 650 21.48 -7.45 -1.52
N GLU A 651 22.52 -8.27 -1.38
CA GLU A 651 22.37 -9.72 -1.15
C GLU A 651 21.72 -10.07 0.19
N MET A 652 21.92 -9.27 1.25
CA MET A 652 21.14 -9.41 2.49
C MET A 652 19.64 -9.22 2.23
N GLY A 653 19.27 -8.30 1.34
CA GLY A 653 17.89 -8.04 0.93
C GLY A 653 17.20 -9.29 0.36
N HIS A 654 17.90 -10.09 -0.42
CA HIS A 654 17.38 -11.38 -0.93
C HIS A 654 17.24 -12.46 0.16
N ILE A 655 18.13 -12.47 1.17
CA ILE A 655 17.97 -13.37 2.32
C ILE A 655 16.74 -12.98 3.13
N VAL A 656 16.56 -11.69 3.39
CA VAL A 656 15.38 -11.13 4.08
C VAL A 656 14.13 -11.53 3.32
N GLU A 657 14.06 -11.22 2.02
CA GLU A 657 12.97 -11.60 1.13
C GLU A 657 12.64 -13.10 1.19
N SER A 658 13.66 -13.96 1.12
CA SER A 658 13.48 -15.40 0.88
C SER A 658 13.46 -16.27 2.12
N ASN A 659 13.71 -15.74 3.33
CA ASN A 659 13.75 -16.52 4.58
C ASN A 659 13.17 -15.77 5.80
N ASN A 660 12.28 -14.79 5.59
CA ASN A 660 11.64 -14.09 6.70
C ASN A 660 10.62 -14.96 7.46
N ASN A 661 10.33 -14.60 8.71
CA ASN A 661 9.31 -15.21 9.57
C ASN A 661 9.39 -16.75 9.67
N GLY A 662 10.59 -17.32 9.42
CA GLY A 662 10.83 -18.76 9.45
C GLY A 662 10.27 -19.55 8.25
N ILE A 663 9.83 -18.89 7.18
CA ILE A 663 9.30 -19.49 5.95
C ILE A 663 10.26 -19.21 4.79
N ALA A 664 10.54 -20.22 3.96
CA ALA A 664 11.46 -20.13 2.83
C ALA A 664 10.77 -19.88 1.47
N GLY A 665 11.39 -19.05 0.64
CA GLY A 665 10.95 -18.66 -0.70
C GLY A 665 10.33 -17.25 -0.73
N SER A 666 10.21 -16.67 -1.93
CA SER A 666 9.60 -15.35 -2.16
C SER A 666 8.37 -15.49 -3.08
N PRO A 667 7.15 -15.29 -2.56
CA PRO A 667 5.95 -15.21 -3.38
C PRO A 667 5.95 -13.98 -4.31
N ALA A 668 6.53 -12.87 -3.84
CA ALA A 668 6.44 -11.57 -4.52
C ALA A 668 7.54 -11.33 -5.57
N PHE A 669 8.58 -12.16 -5.63
CA PHE A 669 9.68 -12.05 -6.61
C PHE A 669 9.21 -11.89 -8.06
N ASN A 670 8.17 -12.62 -8.47
CA ASN A 670 7.64 -12.52 -9.83
C ASN A 670 6.85 -11.22 -10.09
N ALA A 671 6.33 -10.57 -9.05
CA ALA A 671 5.58 -9.33 -9.17
C ALA A 671 6.51 -8.11 -9.27
N TRP A 672 7.57 -8.07 -8.46
CA TRP A 672 8.54 -6.96 -8.44
C TRP A 672 9.77 -7.17 -9.33
N GLY A 673 10.01 -8.39 -9.82
CA GLY A 673 11.10 -8.72 -10.72
C GLY A 673 12.48 -8.72 -10.05
N ASP A 674 13.53 -8.70 -10.87
CA ASP A 674 14.91 -8.81 -10.38
C ASP A 674 15.25 -7.65 -9.42
N SER A 675 15.40 -8.02 -8.14
CA SER A 675 16.01 -7.23 -7.07
C SER A 675 15.33 -5.92 -6.62
N LYS A 676 14.11 -5.59 -7.06
CA LYS A 676 13.46 -4.31 -6.69
C LYS A 676 13.15 -4.13 -5.21
N TRP A 677 12.94 -5.23 -4.50
CA TRP A 677 12.92 -5.24 -3.04
C TRP A 677 14.28 -4.84 -2.42
N ALA A 678 15.39 -5.38 -2.94
CA ALA A 678 16.72 -5.15 -2.39
C ALA A 678 17.17 -3.67 -2.52
N GLU A 679 16.67 -2.95 -3.54
CA GLU A 679 16.91 -1.52 -3.75
C GLU A 679 16.32 -0.65 -2.61
N ILE A 680 15.08 -0.90 -2.17
CA ILE A 680 14.46 -0.18 -1.05
C ILE A 680 15.01 -0.66 0.31
N PHE A 681 15.26 -1.96 0.46
CA PHE A 681 15.93 -2.52 1.64
C PHE A 681 17.32 -1.90 1.85
N GLY A 682 18.11 -1.76 0.78
CA GLY A 682 19.43 -1.14 0.85
C GLY A 682 19.36 0.31 1.33
N TYR A 683 18.42 1.11 0.80
CA TYR A 683 18.18 2.48 1.26
C TYR A 683 17.86 2.54 2.76
N ASP A 684 16.95 1.70 3.23
CA ASP A 684 16.57 1.61 4.65
C ASP A 684 17.75 1.18 5.55
N VAL A 685 18.51 0.16 5.17
CA VAL A 685 19.71 -0.25 5.91
C VAL A 685 20.71 0.91 6.00
N PHE A 686 21.04 1.54 4.87
CA PHE A 686 22.01 2.64 4.87
C PHE A 686 21.55 3.83 5.74
N LEU A 687 20.26 4.16 5.78
CA LEU A 687 19.74 5.20 6.69
C LEU A 687 20.10 4.95 8.17
N HIS A 688 20.19 3.69 8.58
CA HIS A 688 20.39 3.28 9.97
C HIS A 688 21.83 2.87 10.33
N LEU A 689 22.75 2.76 9.36
CA LEU A 689 24.16 2.46 9.63
C LEU A 689 24.89 3.64 10.27
N THR A 690 25.61 3.38 11.36
CA THR A 690 26.46 4.35 12.06
C THR A 690 27.96 4.16 11.78
N THR A 691 28.35 2.99 11.26
CA THR A 691 29.75 2.66 10.93
C THR A 691 30.28 3.35 9.66
N ILE A 692 29.41 3.86 8.79
CA ILE A 692 29.78 4.57 7.56
C ILE A 692 29.54 6.08 7.73
N SER A 693 30.55 6.90 7.42
CA SER A 693 30.45 8.36 7.44
C SER A 693 31.24 8.99 6.28
N PRO A 694 30.61 9.78 5.39
CA PRO A 694 29.18 10.12 5.36
C PRO A 694 28.29 8.92 5.01
N ASN A 695 27.02 8.98 5.43
CA ASN A 695 26.00 7.97 5.10
C ASN A 695 25.72 7.99 3.58
N LEU A 696 25.62 6.80 2.96
CA LEU A 696 25.37 6.60 1.52
C LEU A 696 23.89 6.64 1.11
N ALA A 697 22.94 6.61 2.05
CA ALA A 697 21.50 6.62 1.74
C ALA A 697 21.06 7.74 0.77
N PRO A 698 21.61 8.97 0.80
CA PRO A 698 21.30 10.00 -0.20
C PRO A 698 21.75 9.66 -1.63
N GLU A 699 22.85 8.90 -1.77
CA GLU A 699 23.36 8.44 -3.07
C GLU A 699 22.48 7.31 -3.61
N ILE A 700 22.13 6.34 -2.75
CA ILE A 700 21.21 5.24 -3.08
C ILE A 700 19.83 5.78 -3.50
N TYR A 701 19.29 6.76 -2.77
CA TYR A 701 18.05 7.44 -3.13
C TYR A 701 18.15 8.09 -4.52
N ALA A 702 19.20 8.86 -4.77
CA ALA A 702 19.38 9.58 -6.03
C ALA A 702 19.53 8.66 -7.24
N ASP A 703 20.17 7.50 -7.06
CA ASP A 703 20.30 6.49 -8.11
C ASP A 703 18.96 5.81 -8.38
N ASN A 704 18.31 5.26 -7.35
CA ASN A 704 17.10 4.45 -7.49
C ASN A 704 15.89 5.24 -8.04
N VAL A 705 15.74 6.54 -7.73
CA VAL A 705 14.62 7.35 -8.30
C VAL A 705 14.73 7.60 -9.81
N SER A 706 15.89 7.35 -10.41
CA SER A 706 16.17 7.62 -11.83
C SER A 706 16.01 6.41 -12.74
N HIS A 707 15.91 5.19 -12.18
CA HIS A 707 15.91 3.94 -12.93
C HIS A 707 14.51 3.36 -13.18
N THR A 708 14.30 2.85 -14.40
CA THR A 708 13.14 2.00 -14.77
C THR A 708 13.59 0.58 -15.06
N ASP A 709 12.71 -0.38 -14.80
CA ASP A 709 12.89 -1.77 -15.20
C ASP A 709 12.40 -2.07 -16.64
N GLY A 710 12.37 -3.36 -17.00
CA GLY A 710 11.83 -3.85 -18.28
C GLY A 710 10.31 -3.71 -18.44
N PHE A 711 9.56 -3.52 -17.35
CA PHE A 711 8.13 -3.22 -17.35
C PHE A 711 7.88 -1.71 -17.56
N GLY A 712 8.91 -0.88 -17.35
CA GLY A 712 8.90 0.57 -17.47
C GLY A 712 8.11 1.23 -16.33
N VAL A 713 8.31 0.71 -15.11
CA VAL A 713 7.83 1.25 -13.83
C VAL A 713 9.06 1.76 -13.05
N TYR A 714 8.93 2.88 -12.32
CA TYR A 714 9.96 3.32 -11.38
C TYR A 714 9.63 2.79 -9.98
N TRP A 715 9.86 1.50 -9.73
CA TRP A 715 9.49 0.82 -8.47
C TRP A 715 9.86 1.59 -7.20
N PHE A 716 11.08 2.12 -7.14
CA PHE A 716 11.53 2.90 -5.99
C PHE A 716 10.74 4.22 -5.88
N ARG A 717 10.68 5.03 -6.95
CA ARG A 717 10.09 6.38 -6.91
C ARG A 717 8.55 6.40 -6.83
N ASP A 718 7.90 5.55 -7.62
CA ASP A 718 6.44 5.62 -7.86
C ASP A 718 5.64 4.66 -6.96
N TRP A 719 6.30 3.75 -6.22
CA TRP A 719 5.63 2.77 -5.35
C TRP A 719 6.28 2.63 -3.97
N TYR A 720 7.51 2.12 -3.89
CA TYR A 720 8.12 1.76 -2.60
C TYR A 720 8.47 2.96 -1.72
N TYR A 721 9.10 4.00 -2.28
CA TYR A 721 9.51 5.16 -1.49
C TYR A 721 8.31 5.95 -0.93
N PRO A 722 7.24 6.24 -1.69
CA PRO A 722 6.05 6.87 -1.14
C PRO A 722 5.37 6.06 -0.02
N LEU A 723 5.32 4.73 -0.15
CA LEU A 723 4.81 3.84 0.91
C LEU A 723 5.71 3.88 2.16
N TYR A 724 7.03 3.81 1.97
CA TYR A 724 8.03 3.92 3.03
C TYR A 724 8.02 5.31 3.71
N ALA A 725 7.81 6.39 2.95
CA ALA A 725 7.79 7.76 3.45
C ALA A 725 6.45 8.19 4.05
N GLY A 726 5.37 7.41 3.83
CA GLY A 726 4.02 7.72 4.31
C GLY A 726 3.25 8.74 3.45
N GLU A 727 3.63 8.90 2.18
CA GLU A 727 3.09 9.92 1.28
C GLU A 727 1.67 9.60 0.78
N PHE A 728 1.32 8.32 0.68
CA PHE A 728 0.00 7.81 0.24
C PHE A 728 -1.05 7.79 1.37
N GLY A 729 -1.15 8.87 2.15
CA GLY A 729 -2.09 8.97 3.29
C GLY A 729 -1.74 8.11 4.51
N ASN A 730 -0.76 7.21 4.39
CA ASN A 730 -0.13 6.43 5.45
C ASN A 730 0.70 7.32 6.39
N THR A 731 0.00 8.15 7.17
CA THR A 731 0.61 9.09 8.14
C THR A 731 0.91 8.45 9.49
N ASP A 732 0.46 7.22 9.70
CA ASP A 732 0.66 6.45 10.93
C ASP A 732 2.16 6.17 11.15
N ALA A 733 2.59 6.18 12.41
CA ALA A 733 3.95 5.80 12.76
C ALA A 733 4.19 4.29 12.61
N ASP A 734 3.16 3.49 12.84
CA ASP A 734 3.26 2.03 12.84
C ASP A 734 3.30 1.42 11.44
N HIS A 735 2.85 2.17 10.43
CA HIS A 735 2.70 1.66 9.06
C HIS A 735 3.72 2.25 8.07
N LYS A 736 4.67 3.10 8.49
CA LYS A 736 5.69 3.74 7.62
C LYS A 736 7.11 3.21 7.86
N GLY A 737 8.04 3.64 7.02
CA GLY A 737 9.45 3.26 7.09
C GLY A 737 9.65 1.76 6.96
N SER A 738 10.59 1.21 7.70
CA SER A 738 10.83 -0.24 7.74
C SER A 738 9.70 -1.05 8.40
N ARG A 739 8.72 -0.42 9.07
CA ARG A 739 7.53 -1.12 9.58
C ARG A 739 6.63 -1.61 8.44
N PHE A 740 6.36 -0.78 7.44
CA PHE A 740 5.67 -1.19 6.19
C PHE A 740 6.34 -2.43 5.59
N LEU A 741 7.65 -2.32 5.39
CA LEU A 741 8.49 -3.32 4.76
C LEU A 741 8.51 -4.64 5.55
N SER A 742 8.51 -4.58 6.88
CA SER A 742 8.44 -5.74 7.78
C SER A 742 7.02 -6.36 7.82
N ARG A 743 5.97 -5.53 7.92
CA ARG A 743 4.56 -5.97 8.01
C ARG A 743 4.11 -6.70 6.74
N PHE A 744 4.59 -6.29 5.56
CA PHE A 744 4.32 -6.98 4.30
C PHE A 744 4.68 -8.48 4.37
N PHE A 745 5.88 -8.84 4.85
CA PHE A 745 6.26 -10.25 4.99
C PHE A 745 5.55 -10.99 6.12
N GLN A 746 5.10 -10.28 7.15
CA GLN A 746 4.29 -10.88 8.21
C GLN A 746 2.92 -11.29 7.66
N LEU A 747 2.25 -10.40 6.92
CA LEU A 747 0.98 -10.71 6.27
C LEU A 747 1.11 -11.90 5.29
N LEU A 748 2.17 -11.95 4.48
CA LEU A 748 2.43 -13.12 3.62
C LEU A 748 2.56 -14.41 4.43
N ALA A 749 3.27 -14.38 5.56
CA ALA A 749 3.45 -15.52 6.46
C ALA A 749 2.16 -15.94 7.19
N GLU A 750 1.29 -14.98 7.50
CA GLU A 750 0.00 -15.18 8.18
C GLU A 750 -1.07 -15.76 7.25
N HIS A 751 -1.08 -15.36 5.97
CA HIS A 751 -2.22 -15.59 5.07
C HIS A 751 -1.96 -16.51 3.88
N LEU A 752 -0.71 -16.74 3.45
CA LEU A 752 -0.43 -17.66 2.36
C LEU A 752 -0.23 -19.11 2.84
N PRO A 753 -0.67 -20.12 2.07
CA PRO A 753 -0.43 -21.51 2.41
C PRO A 753 1.05 -21.85 2.33
N THR A 754 1.55 -22.61 3.30
CA THR A 754 2.92 -23.13 3.30
C THR A 754 2.94 -24.65 3.44
N ILE A 755 3.96 -25.27 2.85
CA ILE A 755 4.28 -26.69 3.00
C ILE A 755 5.69 -26.77 3.56
N ASN A 756 5.88 -27.49 4.67
CA ASN A 756 7.20 -27.72 5.29
C ASN A 756 8.01 -26.44 5.58
N SER A 757 7.32 -25.34 5.91
CA SER A 757 7.88 -23.99 6.06
C SER A 757 8.49 -23.41 4.77
N THR A 758 7.86 -23.66 3.62
CA THR A 758 8.10 -22.92 2.36
C THR A 758 6.81 -22.60 1.63
N TYR A 759 6.81 -21.51 0.84
CA TYR A 759 5.70 -21.10 -0.03
C TYR A 759 5.56 -21.96 -1.31
N GLY A 760 6.44 -22.95 -1.54
CA GLY A 760 6.24 -23.99 -2.57
C GLY A 760 6.20 -23.48 -4.01
N ASN A 761 6.88 -22.37 -4.32
CA ASN A 761 6.84 -21.70 -5.63
C ASN A 761 5.44 -21.20 -6.07
N ARG A 762 4.52 -20.82 -5.15
CA ARG A 762 3.35 -19.98 -5.50
C ARG A 762 3.82 -18.52 -5.65
N PRO A 763 3.84 -17.93 -6.87
CA PRO A 763 4.02 -16.50 -7.01
C PRO A 763 2.71 -15.76 -6.68
N LEU A 764 2.83 -14.49 -6.27
CA LEU A 764 1.72 -13.54 -6.29
C LEU A 764 1.44 -13.09 -7.73
N ASN A 765 0.17 -12.85 -8.04
CA ASN A 765 -0.20 -11.94 -9.12
C ASN A 765 -0.13 -10.48 -8.64
N LEU A 766 -0.28 -9.52 -9.55
CA LEU A 766 -0.03 -8.11 -9.23
C LEU A 766 -1.15 -7.51 -8.37
N GLY A 767 -2.40 -7.96 -8.55
CA GLY A 767 -3.51 -7.56 -7.68
C GLY A 767 -3.38 -8.08 -6.24
N GLU A 768 -2.87 -9.31 -6.06
CA GLU A 768 -2.49 -9.81 -4.73
C GLU A 768 -1.37 -8.99 -4.12
N PHE A 769 -0.30 -8.71 -4.88
CA PHE A 769 0.80 -7.88 -4.40
C PHE A 769 0.31 -6.50 -3.91
N ILE A 770 -0.56 -5.83 -4.67
CA ILE A 770 -1.17 -4.56 -4.26
C ILE A 770 -2.01 -4.73 -2.99
N HIS A 771 -2.83 -5.79 -2.88
CA HIS A 771 -3.65 -6.05 -1.69
C HIS A 771 -2.78 -6.26 -0.43
N PHE A 772 -1.70 -7.03 -0.53
CA PHE A 772 -0.76 -7.22 0.58
C PHE A 772 0.02 -5.94 0.92
N CYS A 773 0.36 -5.09 -0.05
CA CYS A 773 0.91 -3.76 0.22
C CYS A 773 -0.11 -2.83 0.91
N ALA A 774 -1.38 -2.84 0.50
CA ALA A 774 -2.46 -2.05 1.10
C ALA A 774 -2.69 -2.46 2.57
N GLY A 775 -2.75 -3.77 2.83
CA GLY A 775 -2.81 -4.30 4.20
C GLY A 775 -1.58 -3.97 5.05
N ALA A 776 -0.38 -3.92 4.46
CA ALA A 776 0.85 -3.54 5.15
C ALA A 776 0.98 -2.03 5.43
N ALA A 777 0.36 -1.19 4.58
CA ALA A 777 0.36 0.26 4.69
C ALA A 777 -0.85 0.83 5.47
N GLY A 778 -1.84 -0.01 5.80
CA GLY A 778 -3.05 0.40 6.52
C GLY A 778 -3.97 1.35 5.74
N VAL A 779 -3.82 1.41 4.41
CA VAL A 779 -4.54 2.33 3.52
C VAL A 779 -4.97 1.61 2.24
N ASP A 780 -6.06 2.07 1.62
CA ASP A 780 -6.37 1.68 0.24
C ASP A 780 -5.29 2.26 -0.69
N LEU A 781 -4.89 1.49 -1.70
CA LEU A 781 -3.85 1.84 -2.67
C LEU A 781 -4.33 1.68 -4.11
N GLU A 782 -5.64 1.54 -4.36
CA GLU A 782 -6.16 1.33 -5.72
C GLU A 782 -5.79 2.49 -6.67
N ASP A 783 -5.89 3.75 -6.21
CA ASP A 783 -5.57 4.93 -7.02
C ASP A 783 -4.06 5.08 -7.26
N GLU A 784 -3.24 4.82 -6.25
CA GLU A 784 -1.78 4.79 -6.33
C GLU A 784 -1.30 3.68 -7.28
N ALA A 785 -1.92 2.50 -7.21
CA ALA A 785 -1.61 1.37 -8.08
C ALA A 785 -2.02 1.64 -9.53
N ARG A 786 -3.10 2.41 -9.75
CA ARG A 786 -3.50 2.89 -11.09
C ARG A 786 -2.39 3.74 -11.73
N LEU A 787 -1.73 4.59 -10.93
CA LEU A 787 -0.60 5.43 -11.37
C LEU A 787 0.69 4.61 -11.61
N ALA A 788 1.04 3.73 -10.68
CA ALA A 788 2.32 2.99 -10.72
C ALA A 788 2.35 1.87 -11.78
N PHE A 789 1.26 1.12 -11.95
CA PHE A 789 1.30 -0.20 -12.61
C PHE A 789 0.59 -0.31 -13.96
N ARG A 790 0.23 0.82 -14.61
CA ARG A 790 -0.46 0.86 -15.92
C ARG A 790 -1.77 0.06 -15.89
N TRP A 791 -2.73 0.55 -15.13
CA TRP A 791 -3.97 -0.16 -14.81
C TRP A 791 -4.63 -0.88 -16.00
N THR A 792 -5.09 -2.12 -15.75
CA THR A 792 -5.86 -2.90 -16.72
C THR A 792 -7.10 -3.52 -16.07
N PRO A 793 -8.14 -3.87 -16.83
CA PRO A 793 -9.29 -4.61 -16.31
C PRO A 793 -8.92 -5.96 -15.68
N GLN A 794 -7.80 -6.57 -16.10
CA GLN A 794 -7.28 -7.78 -15.47
C GLN A 794 -6.74 -7.50 -14.07
N LEU A 795 -5.94 -6.43 -13.91
CA LEU A 795 -5.41 -6.02 -12.61
C LEU A 795 -6.52 -5.67 -11.62
N GLU A 796 -7.58 -5.02 -12.10
CA GLU A 796 -8.77 -4.70 -11.30
C GLU A 796 -9.49 -5.96 -10.79
N LEU A 797 -9.51 -7.01 -11.59
CA LEU A 797 -10.11 -8.29 -11.25
C LEU A 797 -9.22 -9.13 -10.33
N GLU A 798 -7.90 -9.11 -10.54
CA GLU A 798 -6.90 -9.70 -9.64
C GLU A 798 -7.00 -9.10 -8.23
N LEU A 799 -7.06 -7.77 -8.11
CA LEU A 799 -7.20 -7.08 -6.82
C LEU A 799 -8.51 -7.46 -6.12
N ALA A 800 -9.64 -7.44 -6.84
CA ALA A 800 -10.95 -7.81 -6.29
C ALA A 800 -11.03 -9.29 -5.84
N LYS A 801 -10.24 -10.17 -6.48
CA LYS A 801 -10.09 -11.57 -6.06
C LYS A 801 -9.21 -11.69 -4.82
N ALA A 802 -8.07 -11.00 -4.77
CA ALA A 802 -7.20 -10.98 -3.60
C ALA A 802 -7.93 -10.47 -2.34
N GLN A 803 -8.73 -9.41 -2.47
CA GLN A 803 -9.59 -8.88 -1.39
C GLN A 803 -10.62 -9.92 -0.88
N THR A 804 -11.05 -10.85 -1.73
CA THR A 804 -12.01 -11.92 -1.40
C THR A 804 -11.32 -13.17 -0.83
N GLU A 805 -10.17 -13.57 -1.39
CA GLU A 805 -9.38 -14.74 -0.96
C GLU A 805 -8.67 -14.47 0.39
N PHE A 806 -8.24 -13.22 0.61
CA PHE A 806 -7.50 -12.77 1.79
C PHE A 806 -8.23 -11.63 2.53
N PRO A 807 -9.44 -11.87 3.08
CA PRO A 807 -10.24 -10.82 3.73
C PRO A 807 -9.62 -10.31 5.04
N GLY A 808 -8.67 -11.04 5.63
CA GLY A 808 -7.88 -10.62 6.79
C GLY A 808 -6.74 -9.65 6.47
N VAL A 809 -6.44 -9.40 5.19
CA VAL A 809 -5.37 -8.48 4.72
C VAL A 809 -5.96 -7.08 4.41
N SER A 810 -7.10 -6.75 5.02
CA SER A 810 -7.88 -5.54 4.68
C SER A 810 -7.28 -4.26 5.29
N ALA A 811 -7.10 -3.23 4.45
CA ALA A 811 -6.76 -1.87 4.85
C ALA A 811 -7.77 -1.19 5.82
N LEU A 812 -8.97 -1.78 6.00
CA LEU A 812 -10.02 -1.27 6.89
C LEU A 812 -10.44 -2.29 7.96
N TYR A 813 -9.73 -3.42 8.11
CA TYR A 813 -10.08 -4.47 9.07
C TYR A 813 -8.82 -5.11 9.68
N LEU A 814 -8.12 -4.34 10.51
CA LEU A 814 -7.08 -4.87 11.38
C LEU A 814 -7.70 -5.60 12.58
N GLY A 815 -7.03 -6.66 13.03
CA GLY A 815 -7.26 -7.27 14.35
C GLY A 815 -6.60 -6.43 15.46
N ASN A 816 -6.04 -7.09 16.48
CA ASN A 816 -5.30 -6.39 17.53
C ASN A 816 -4.14 -5.58 16.93
N ARG A 817 -4.04 -4.31 17.30
CA ARG A 817 -3.00 -3.37 16.89
C ARG A 817 -1.99 -3.19 18.02
N ALA A 818 -0.81 -2.69 17.70
CA ALA A 818 0.22 -2.46 18.71
C ALA A 818 -0.13 -1.26 19.62
N PRO A 819 0.23 -1.31 20.92
CA PRO A 819 0.12 -0.16 21.80
C PRO A 819 1.25 0.84 21.54
N GLY A 820 0.92 2.12 21.35
CA GLY A 820 1.89 3.18 21.07
C GLY A 820 2.06 4.19 22.21
N PHE A 821 3.27 4.73 22.38
CA PHE A 821 3.54 5.86 23.26
C PHE A 821 3.05 7.18 22.64
N THR A 822 2.44 8.05 23.45
CA THR A 822 1.87 9.33 22.97
C THR A 822 2.88 10.47 22.81
N LEU A 823 4.13 10.25 23.24
CA LEU A 823 5.26 11.18 23.18
C LEU A 823 6.56 10.38 23.06
N ASP A 824 7.46 10.79 22.16
CA ASP A 824 8.85 10.32 22.09
C ASP A 824 9.77 11.53 21.82
N PRO A 825 10.78 11.81 22.66
CA PRO A 825 11.08 11.19 23.95
C PRO A 825 10.09 11.57 25.07
N ILE A 826 9.96 10.72 26.08
CA ILE A 826 9.28 11.05 27.35
C ILE A 826 10.29 11.68 28.30
N THR A 827 10.12 12.95 28.62
CA THR A 827 10.94 13.63 29.64
C THR A 827 10.34 13.51 31.04
N ARG A 828 11.22 13.31 32.02
CA ARG A 828 10.96 13.28 33.47
C ARG A 828 12.08 14.01 34.22
N SER A 829 11.85 14.30 35.50
CA SER A 829 12.85 14.94 36.37
C SER A 829 13.14 14.08 37.59
N ALA A 830 14.39 14.11 38.07
CA ALA A 830 14.82 13.49 39.31
C ALA A 830 15.83 14.38 40.06
N THR A 831 16.11 14.04 41.31
CA THR A 831 17.07 14.78 42.16
C THR A 831 18.22 13.87 42.55
N LEU A 832 19.45 14.37 42.42
CA LEU A 832 20.67 13.65 42.73
C LEU A 832 20.62 13.05 44.16
N ASN A 833 20.94 11.76 44.29
CA ASN A 833 20.93 11.00 45.55
C ASN A 833 19.57 10.86 46.25
N VAL A 834 18.45 11.24 45.61
CA VAL A 834 17.09 11.07 46.16
C VAL A 834 16.40 9.90 45.46
N ALA A 835 15.72 9.04 46.23
CA ALA A 835 14.98 7.91 45.68
C ALA A 835 13.74 8.39 44.88
N LEU A 836 13.72 8.06 43.60
CA LEU A 836 12.59 8.24 42.70
C LEU A 836 11.42 7.36 43.16
N SER A 837 10.28 7.97 43.44
CA SER A 837 9.02 7.27 43.75
C SER A 837 7.82 8.12 43.32
N GLY A 838 6.71 7.46 42.98
CA GLY A 838 5.46 8.12 42.59
C GLY A 838 5.37 8.57 41.13
N GLN A 839 6.35 8.28 40.27
CA GLN A 839 6.25 8.49 38.82
C GLN A 839 5.90 7.17 38.10
N THR A 840 5.16 7.26 36.99
CA THR A 840 4.74 6.12 36.18
C THR A 840 4.69 6.46 34.68
N LEU A 841 4.72 5.40 33.86
CA LEU A 841 4.42 5.38 32.42
C LEU A 841 3.00 4.88 32.13
N ALA A 842 2.25 4.42 33.12
CA ALA A 842 0.84 4.08 32.94
C ALA A 842 0.08 5.31 32.41
N GLY A 843 -0.54 5.17 31.23
CA GLY A 843 -1.25 6.25 30.54
C GLY A 843 -0.35 7.19 29.71
N THR A 844 0.96 6.94 29.59
CA THR A 844 1.78 7.56 28.54
C THR A 844 1.77 6.77 27.23
N ALA A 845 1.31 5.52 27.26
CA ALA A 845 0.98 4.72 26.10
C ALA A 845 -0.52 4.41 26.08
N SER A 846 -1.05 4.19 24.88
CA SER A 846 -2.44 3.83 24.63
C SER A 846 -2.50 2.73 23.57
N ASP A 847 -3.38 1.76 23.81
CA ASP A 847 -3.73 0.77 22.80
C ASP A 847 -4.85 1.31 21.90
N PRO A 848 -4.74 1.18 20.57
CA PRO A 848 -5.87 1.43 19.66
C PRO A 848 -7.06 0.49 19.90
N ASP A 849 -6.84 -0.67 20.52
CA ASP A 849 -7.86 -1.69 20.81
C ASP A 849 -8.39 -1.64 22.26
N LEU A 850 -9.73 -1.54 22.36
CA LEU A 850 -10.43 -1.24 23.60
C LEU A 850 -10.61 -2.47 24.48
N GLY A 851 -9.62 -2.74 25.33
CA GLY A 851 -9.70 -3.78 26.36
C GLY A 851 -8.34 -4.32 26.82
N ASP A 852 -7.29 -3.99 26.09
CA ASP A 852 -5.99 -4.64 26.22
C ASP A 852 -5.21 -4.27 27.49
N THR A 853 -4.47 -5.25 27.99
CA THR A 853 -3.69 -5.12 29.22
C THR A 853 -2.25 -4.78 28.88
N LEU A 854 -1.91 -3.50 29.04
CA LEU A 854 -0.57 -3.00 28.75
C LEU A 854 0.44 -3.34 29.84
N THR A 855 1.60 -3.84 29.42
CA THR A 855 2.75 -4.16 30.28
C THR A 855 3.99 -3.39 29.85
N TYR A 856 4.79 -2.92 30.80
CA TYR A 856 5.96 -2.08 30.55
C TYR A 856 7.27 -2.77 30.94
N SER A 857 8.34 -2.55 30.17
CA SER A 857 9.65 -3.14 30.49
C SER A 857 10.82 -2.31 29.96
N LYS A 858 11.87 -2.15 30.78
CA LYS A 858 13.09 -1.44 30.40
C LYS A 858 13.96 -2.33 29.51
N GLN A 859 14.35 -1.83 28.33
CA GLN A 859 15.22 -2.53 27.39
C GLN A 859 16.70 -2.18 27.61
N SER A 860 17.03 -0.90 27.81
CA SER A 860 18.42 -0.44 27.93
C SER A 860 18.58 0.84 28.77
N GLY A 861 19.82 1.30 28.95
CA GLY A 861 20.15 2.57 29.58
C GLY A 861 20.19 2.59 31.11
N ALA A 862 20.09 3.80 31.68
CA ALA A 862 20.53 4.21 33.03
C ALA A 862 20.36 3.13 34.13
N SER A 863 21.47 2.55 34.60
CA SER A 863 21.47 1.39 35.52
C SER A 863 20.80 1.63 36.88
N TRP A 864 20.63 2.89 37.29
CA TRP A 864 19.94 3.27 38.52
C TRP A 864 18.41 3.20 38.40
N LEU A 865 17.86 3.21 37.18
CA LEU A 865 16.43 3.24 36.89
C LEU A 865 15.87 1.83 36.67
N THR A 866 14.77 1.54 37.36
CA THR A 866 13.93 0.34 37.23
C THR A 866 12.53 0.72 36.76
N VAL A 867 11.99 -0.04 35.80
CA VAL A 867 10.62 0.07 35.30
C VAL A 867 9.89 -1.23 35.67
N ALA A 868 8.75 -1.12 36.36
CA ALA A 868 7.89 -2.25 36.68
C ALA A 868 6.88 -2.53 35.56
N SER A 869 6.27 -3.72 35.58
CA SER A 869 5.32 -4.16 34.55
C SER A 869 4.05 -3.33 34.44
N ASP A 870 3.69 -2.61 35.50
CA ASP A 870 2.57 -1.65 35.55
C ASP A 870 2.98 -0.21 35.14
N GLY A 871 4.22 -0.03 34.66
CA GLY A 871 4.78 1.26 34.28
C GLY A 871 5.39 2.06 35.43
N ALA A 872 5.34 1.59 36.68
CA ALA A 872 5.88 2.34 37.82
C ALA A 872 7.41 2.49 37.73
N LEU A 873 7.90 3.71 38.01
CA LEU A 873 9.32 4.08 37.91
C LEU A 873 9.96 4.19 39.31
N SER A 874 11.15 3.61 39.47
CA SER A 874 11.90 3.68 40.74
C SER A 874 13.42 3.63 40.52
N GLY A 875 14.18 4.14 41.49
CA GLY A 875 15.65 4.20 41.42
C GLY A 875 16.27 5.34 42.22
N THR A 876 17.60 5.44 42.27
CA THR A 876 18.30 6.59 42.88
C THR A 876 19.43 7.07 41.96
N PRO A 877 19.34 8.24 41.31
CA PRO A 877 20.34 8.70 40.36
C PRO A 877 21.67 9.06 41.07
N PRO A 878 22.82 8.55 40.59
CA PRO A 878 24.12 8.72 41.24
C PRO A 878 24.89 9.97 40.79
N SER A 879 24.41 10.67 39.75
CA SER A 879 25.05 11.86 39.17
C SER A 879 24.01 12.82 38.58
N ALA A 880 24.24 14.13 38.69
CA ALA A 880 23.44 15.15 38.02
C ALA A 880 23.73 15.20 36.50
N GLY A 881 22.79 15.73 35.72
CA GLY A 881 22.83 15.77 34.25
C GLY A 881 21.69 14.98 33.59
N LEU A 882 21.77 14.80 32.28
CA LEU A 882 20.83 13.97 31.52
C LEU A 882 21.12 12.48 31.72
N SER A 883 20.07 11.68 31.88
CA SER A 883 20.17 10.22 32.03
C SER A 883 19.04 9.55 31.24
N THR A 884 19.37 8.69 30.27
CA THR A 884 18.38 8.12 29.35
C THR A 884 18.22 6.61 29.48
N ALA A 885 17.07 6.09 29.07
CA ALA A 885 16.74 4.67 29.01
C ALA A 885 15.73 4.37 27.90
N VAL A 886 15.84 3.24 27.22
CA VAL A 886 14.81 2.77 26.29
C VAL A 886 13.82 1.89 27.03
N VAL A 887 12.53 2.17 26.88
CA VAL A 887 11.44 1.45 27.54
C VAL A 887 10.43 0.97 26.51
N ARG A 888 9.92 -0.25 26.70
CA ARG A 888 8.93 -0.93 25.85
C ARG A 888 7.57 -0.97 26.54
N VAL A 889 6.48 -0.78 25.80
CA VAL A 889 5.11 -1.15 26.18
C VAL A 889 4.67 -2.36 25.35
N THR A 890 3.84 -3.26 25.87
CA THR A 890 3.40 -4.49 25.18
C THR A 890 2.00 -4.88 25.59
N ASP A 891 1.18 -5.28 24.62
CA ASP A 891 -0.22 -5.73 24.81
C ASP A 891 -0.30 -7.19 25.33
N GLN A 892 -1.50 -7.78 25.27
CA GLN A 892 -1.72 -9.16 25.70
C GLN A 892 -1.28 -10.22 24.66
N ASP A 893 -1.17 -9.85 23.37
CA ASP A 893 -0.84 -10.73 22.25
C ASP A 893 0.65 -10.68 21.85
N GLY A 894 1.41 -9.72 22.40
CA GLY A 894 2.86 -9.59 22.28
C GLY A 894 3.35 -8.44 21.40
N LEU A 895 2.44 -7.65 20.80
CA LEU A 895 2.74 -6.46 20.01
C LEU A 895 3.23 -5.33 20.91
N PHE A 896 4.07 -4.43 20.39
CA PHE A 896 4.83 -3.52 21.22
C PHE A 896 5.34 -2.26 20.52
N ASP A 897 5.53 -1.21 21.31
CA ASP A 897 6.23 0.02 20.96
C ASP A 897 7.36 0.32 21.98
N THR A 898 8.32 1.17 21.58
CA THR A 898 9.49 1.56 22.38
C THR A 898 9.77 3.06 22.31
N VAL A 899 10.11 3.65 23.45
CA VAL A 899 10.31 5.11 23.61
C VAL A 899 11.62 5.42 24.33
N GLU A 900 12.25 6.57 24.03
CA GLU A 900 13.33 7.10 24.86
C GLU A 900 12.77 7.84 26.09
N LEU A 901 13.11 7.34 27.28
CA LEU A 901 12.80 7.95 28.57
C LEU A 901 14.00 8.76 29.07
N VAL A 902 13.86 10.08 29.07
CA VAL A 902 14.91 11.04 29.44
C VAL A 902 14.65 11.59 30.85
N PHE A 903 15.63 11.46 31.75
CA PHE A 903 15.63 12.10 33.06
C PHE A 903 16.58 13.30 33.12
N GLU A 904 16.04 14.47 33.46
CA GLU A 904 16.83 15.61 33.93
C GLU A 904 17.12 15.45 35.43
N VAL A 905 18.37 15.19 35.80
CA VAL A 905 18.79 15.04 37.20
C VAL A 905 19.44 16.32 37.72
N THR A 906 18.86 16.93 38.76
CA THR A 906 19.33 18.20 39.35
C THR A 906 19.87 18.04 40.78
N ASP A 907 20.74 18.98 41.22
CA ASP A 907 21.41 18.98 42.53
C ASP A 907 20.65 19.78 43.63
N GLY A 908 19.40 20.18 43.37
CA GLY A 908 18.46 20.62 44.41
C GLY A 908 18.73 21.93 45.18
N THR A 909 19.79 22.69 44.90
CA THR A 909 20.07 23.95 45.63
C THR A 909 19.27 25.14 45.09
N CYS A 910 18.26 25.61 45.83
CA CYS A 910 17.45 26.78 45.49
C CYS A 910 17.83 28.03 46.32
N THR A 911 17.72 29.22 45.73
CA THR A 911 17.95 30.53 46.40
C THR A 911 16.62 31.26 46.63
N PRO A 912 16.25 31.60 47.88
CA PRO A 912 14.97 32.26 48.18
C PRO A 912 14.81 33.65 47.56
N GLU A 913 13.61 33.94 47.08
CA GLU A 913 13.20 35.24 46.52
C GLU A 913 13.06 36.33 47.61
N SER A 914 13.01 37.61 47.20
CA SER A 914 12.72 38.72 48.13
C SER A 914 11.22 38.87 48.41
N ASP A 915 10.83 39.53 49.51
CA ASP A 915 9.40 39.71 49.87
C ASP A 915 8.59 40.41 48.76
N ALA A 916 9.21 41.36 48.04
CA ALA A 916 8.58 42.05 46.92
C ALA A 916 8.37 41.12 45.71
N GLN A 917 9.31 40.20 45.45
CA GLN A 917 9.18 39.19 44.39
C GLN A 917 8.16 38.12 44.77
N PHE A 918 8.14 37.69 46.04
CA PHE A 918 7.15 36.77 46.60
C PHE A 918 5.72 37.30 46.44
N CYS A 919 5.47 38.54 46.86
CA CYS A 919 4.17 39.20 46.67
C CYS A 919 3.80 39.34 45.18
N ALA A 920 4.73 39.77 44.33
CA ALA A 920 4.48 39.95 42.89
C ALA A 920 4.21 38.62 42.16
N ARG A 921 4.95 37.55 42.48
CA ARG A 921 4.76 36.19 41.93
C ARG A 921 3.39 35.62 42.29
N LEU A 922 2.90 35.93 43.49
CA LEU A 922 1.61 35.46 44.01
C LEU A 922 0.46 36.46 43.76
N GLY A 923 0.67 37.49 42.94
CA GLY A 923 -0.36 38.46 42.53
C GLY A 923 -0.83 39.44 43.63
N ALA A 924 -0.23 39.40 44.82
CA ALA A 924 -0.70 40.21 45.95
C ALA A 924 -0.22 41.67 45.85
N GLY A 925 -1.17 42.58 45.61
CA GLY A 925 -0.94 44.04 45.63
C GLY A 925 -1.21 44.71 46.98
N CYS A 926 -1.83 44.00 47.94
CA CYS A 926 -2.15 44.55 49.25
C CYS A 926 -2.32 43.49 50.35
N GLY A 927 -2.26 43.93 51.61
CA GLY A 927 -2.56 43.08 52.77
C GLY A 927 -1.50 42.01 53.04
N SER A 928 -1.66 41.25 54.13
CA SER A 928 -0.73 40.19 54.52
C SER A 928 -0.91 38.92 53.66
N LEU A 929 0.20 38.28 53.28
CA LEU A 929 0.20 37.05 52.49
C LEU A 929 1.03 35.96 53.19
N SER A 930 0.64 34.70 53.08
CA SER A 930 1.44 33.56 53.57
C SER A 930 1.28 32.37 52.64
N ASP A 931 2.41 31.84 52.17
CA ASP A 931 2.49 30.78 51.15
C ASP A 931 3.92 30.17 51.18
N VAL A 932 4.22 29.22 50.29
CA VAL A 932 5.58 28.73 50.07
C VAL A 932 6.35 29.63 49.09
N ASP A 933 7.62 29.90 49.41
CA ASP A 933 8.51 30.61 48.50
C ASP A 933 8.94 29.75 47.31
N ASN A 934 9.66 30.36 46.37
CA ASN A 934 10.22 29.70 45.18
C ASN A 934 11.15 28.50 45.48
N CYS A 935 11.51 28.27 46.76
CA CYS A 935 12.29 27.12 47.22
C CYS A 935 11.48 26.14 48.07
N GLY A 936 10.16 26.30 48.15
CA GLY A 936 9.26 25.42 48.89
C GLY A 936 9.22 25.66 50.41
N ALA A 937 9.87 26.72 50.91
CA ALA A 937 9.86 27.05 52.33
C ALA A 937 8.63 27.90 52.69
N PRO A 938 7.84 27.57 53.73
CA PRO A 938 6.68 28.36 54.13
C PRO A 938 7.11 29.72 54.70
N ARG A 939 6.49 30.80 54.18
CA ARG A 939 6.85 32.19 54.43
C ARG A 939 5.60 33.05 54.64
N SER A 940 5.73 34.09 55.46
CA SER A 940 4.67 35.07 55.72
C SER A 940 5.20 36.49 55.53
N VAL A 941 4.57 37.26 54.62
CA VAL A 941 4.84 38.69 54.42
C VAL A 941 3.70 39.49 55.05
N SER A 942 4.06 40.39 55.97
CA SER A 942 3.08 41.11 56.80
C SER A 942 2.25 42.15 56.06
N SER A 943 2.74 42.67 54.93
CA SER A 943 1.96 43.43 53.96
C SER A 943 2.63 43.44 52.59
N CYS A 944 1.89 43.09 51.54
CA CYS A 944 2.28 43.22 50.14
C CYS A 944 1.95 44.61 49.54
N GLY A 945 1.28 45.49 50.29
CA GLY A 945 0.94 46.85 49.84
C GLY A 945 -0.32 47.42 50.48
N SER A 946 -0.80 48.57 49.98
CA SER A 946 -1.98 49.27 50.50
C SER A 946 -2.78 49.91 49.37
N CYS A 947 -4.11 49.73 49.38
CA CYS A 947 -5.02 50.28 48.37
C CYS A 947 -5.28 51.78 48.56
N THR A 948 -5.66 52.45 47.47
CA THR A 948 -6.04 53.87 47.47
C THR A 948 -7.57 53.97 47.44
N ALA A 949 -8.16 54.75 48.34
CA ALA A 949 -9.62 54.89 48.40
C ALA A 949 -10.20 55.40 47.06
N PRO A 950 -11.34 54.86 46.59
CA PRO A 950 -12.32 54.06 47.33
C PRO A 950 -12.03 52.55 47.42
N GLU A 951 -10.99 52.05 46.75
CA GLU A 951 -10.68 50.62 46.70
C GLU A 951 -10.32 50.06 48.08
N THR A 952 -10.74 48.82 48.33
CA THR A 952 -10.37 48.08 49.55
C THR A 952 -9.64 46.79 49.16
N CYS A 953 -8.76 46.33 50.05
CA CYS A 953 -8.03 45.08 49.84
C CYS A 953 -8.99 43.90 49.97
N GLY A 954 -9.15 43.10 48.92
CA GLY A 954 -10.22 42.11 48.79
C GLY A 954 -11.53 42.64 48.19
N GLY A 955 -11.63 43.94 47.92
CA GLY A 955 -12.91 44.61 47.58
C GLY A 955 -13.53 44.17 46.24
N GLY A 956 -12.71 43.70 45.29
CA GLY A 956 -13.17 43.16 44.01
C GLY A 956 -13.58 41.68 44.03
N GLY A 957 -13.52 41.01 45.21
CA GLY A 957 -13.78 39.58 45.36
C GLY A 957 -12.52 38.70 45.36
N THR A 958 -11.40 39.19 44.82
CA THR A 958 -10.08 38.53 44.90
C THR A 958 -9.34 38.96 46.17
N PRO A 959 -8.99 38.06 47.11
CA PRO A 959 -8.17 38.40 48.27
C PRO A 959 -6.81 39.00 47.87
N ASN A 960 -6.26 39.89 48.71
CA ASN A 960 -4.94 40.50 48.52
C ASN A 960 -4.75 41.38 47.25
N GLU A 961 -5.81 41.65 46.49
CA GLU A 961 -5.85 42.65 45.43
C GLU A 961 -6.73 43.86 45.81
N CYS A 962 -6.47 45.01 45.20
CA CYS A 962 -7.29 46.21 45.39
C CYS A 962 -8.49 46.20 44.44
N GLY A 963 -9.69 46.42 44.95
CA GLY A 963 -10.90 46.48 44.12
C GLY A 963 -12.11 47.12 44.80
N ASP A 964 -13.19 47.22 44.03
CA ASP A 964 -14.44 47.93 44.36
C ASP A 964 -15.64 46.96 44.30
N PRO A 965 -16.47 46.85 45.37
CA PRO A 965 -17.51 45.81 45.44
C PRO A 965 -18.79 46.20 44.66
N GLY A 966 -18.86 45.84 43.36
CA GLY A 966 -19.94 46.28 42.47
C GLY A 966 -20.50 45.27 41.44
N GLY A 967 -21.51 44.49 41.85
CA GLY A 967 -22.59 43.98 40.96
C GLY A 967 -22.40 42.63 40.25
N SER A 968 -23.40 41.75 40.36
CA SER A 968 -23.38 40.35 39.86
C SER A 968 -23.91 40.13 38.43
N THR A 969 -23.87 41.15 37.56
CA THR A 969 -24.24 41.05 36.13
C THR A 969 -23.20 41.77 35.27
N PRO A 970 -23.11 41.53 33.95
CA PRO A 970 -22.13 42.23 33.10
C PRO A 970 -22.20 43.77 33.20
N CYS A 971 -23.40 44.37 33.27
CA CYS A 971 -23.58 45.81 33.50
C CYS A 971 -23.55 46.24 34.97
N GLY A 972 -23.32 45.31 35.91
CA GLY A 972 -23.20 45.60 37.34
C GLY A 972 -22.15 46.69 37.61
N GLY A 973 -22.60 47.80 38.22
CA GLY A 973 -21.78 48.97 38.51
C GLY A 973 -21.52 49.92 37.32
N LEU A 974 -21.84 49.52 36.08
CA LEU A 974 -21.58 50.31 34.88
C LEU A 974 -22.78 51.14 34.42
N CYS A 975 -24.00 50.61 34.53
CA CYS A 975 -25.24 51.33 34.22
C CYS A 975 -26.43 50.82 35.04
N SER A 976 -27.58 51.50 34.94
CA SER A 976 -28.83 51.04 35.55
C SER A 976 -29.86 50.64 34.50
N SER A 977 -30.58 49.56 34.78
CA SER A 977 -31.67 49.01 33.94
C SER A 977 -31.30 48.78 32.47
N PRO A 978 -30.30 47.93 32.16
CA PRO A 978 -29.93 47.61 30.78
C PRO A 978 -31.05 46.86 30.04
N VAL A 979 -31.12 47.05 28.72
CA VAL A 979 -31.94 46.24 27.82
C VAL A 979 -31.24 44.91 27.59
N VAL A 980 -31.74 43.84 28.22
CA VAL A 980 -31.18 42.49 28.09
C VAL A 980 -31.59 41.87 26.75
N PHE A 981 -30.64 41.23 26.05
CA PHE A 981 -30.91 40.44 24.85
C PHE A 981 -30.25 39.05 24.93
N SER A 982 -30.88 38.06 24.28
CA SER A 982 -30.55 36.64 24.44
C SER A 982 -30.35 35.91 23.09
N THR A 983 -29.90 36.64 22.07
CA THR A 983 -29.64 36.10 20.72
C THR A 983 -28.32 36.66 20.20
N GLN A 984 -27.49 35.82 19.60
CA GLN A 984 -26.17 36.18 19.08
C GLN A 984 -26.26 37.21 17.93
N SER A 985 -27.26 37.09 17.05
CA SER A 985 -27.55 38.07 15.99
C SER A 985 -28.56 39.14 16.43
N TYR A 986 -28.17 40.03 17.34
CA TYR A 986 -29.02 41.11 17.85
C TYR A 986 -28.64 42.48 17.26
N HIS A 987 -29.64 43.26 16.83
CA HIS A 987 -29.50 44.61 16.29
C HIS A 987 -30.22 45.62 17.20
N SER A 988 -29.51 46.63 17.72
CA SER A 988 -30.06 47.57 18.72
C SER A 988 -31.13 48.51 18.18
N GLY A 989 -31.13 48.75 16.86
CA GLY A 989 -31.96 49.77 16.22
C GLY A 989 -31.41 51.18 16.46
N ASN A 990 -32.25 52.21 16.28
CA ASN A 990 -31.90 53.58 16.63
C ASN A 990 -31.77 53.72 18.15
N LEU A 991 -30.56 54.01 18.64
CA LEU A 991 -30.29 54.24 20.06
C LEU A 991 -30.88 55.58 20.57
N GLY A 992 -31.50 56.39 19.72
CA GLY A 992 -32.04 57.70 20.10
C GLY A 992 -30.95 58.68 20.55
N THR A 993 -31.31 59.81 21.16
CA THR A 993 -30.34 60.82 21.65
C THR A 993 -29.95 60.65 23.13
N ALA A 994 -30.68 59.83 23.88
CA ALA A 994 -30.38 59.55 25.28
C ALA A 994 -29.17 58.61 25.44
N ALA A 995 -28.65 58.51 26.67
CA ALA A 995 -27.73 57.42 27.01
C ALA A 995 -28.53 56.10 27.06
N THR A 996 -27.96 55.02 26.51
CA THR A 996 -28.59 53.69 26.46
C THR A 996 -27.61 52.63 26.91
N CYS A 997 -28.14 51.53 27.45
CA CYS A 997 -27.36 50.43 27.98
C CYS A 997 -28.02 49.10 27.63
N HIS A 998 -27.23 48.13 27.18
CA HIS A 998 -27.67 46.79 26.78
C HIS A 998 -26.79 45.74 27.44
N GLU A 999 -27.35 44.58 27.77
CA GLU A 999 -26.64 43.49 28.45
C GLU A 999 -26.90 42.16 27.74
N THR A 1000 -25.88 41.31 27.63
CA THR A 1000 -26.06 39.90 27.22
C THR A 1000 -25.03 39.00 27.91
N THR A 1001 -25.40 37.73 28.09
CA THR A 1001 -24.52 36.63 28.49
C THR A 1001 -24.43 35.56 27.40
N VAL A 1002 -24.90 35.87 26.18
CA VAL A 1002 -24.71 35.03 25.00
C VAL A 1002 -23.29 35.26 24.47
N ASN A 1003 -22.59 34.17 24.15
CA ASN A 1003 -21.28 34.24 23.53
C ASN A 1003 -21.39 34.88 22.13
N LEU A 1004 -20.57 35.89 21.85
CA LEU A 1004 -20.60 36.68 20.62
C LEU A 1004 -19.26 36.52 19.89
N GLN A 1005 -19.31 36.34 18.56
CA GLN A 1005 -18.10 36.30 17.73
C GLN A 1005 -17.63 37.73 17.39
N GLY A 1006 -18.53 38.70 17.34
CA GLY A 1006 -18.18 40.10 17.20
C GLY A 1006 -19.39 41.04 17.19
N LEU A 1007 -19.11 42.30 16.87
CA LEU A 1007 -20.15 43.27 16.57
C LEU A 1007 -19.69 44.28 15.52
N ASN A 1008 -20.66 44.98 14.93
CA ASN A 1008 -20.47 46.14 14.08
C ASN A 1008 -21.22 47.32 14.71
N CYS A 1009 -20.66 48.53 14.68
CA CYS A 1009 -21.34 49.72 15.18
C CYS A 1009 -21.01 50.97 14.35
N GLY A 1010 -22.00 51.86 14.19
CA GLY A 1010 -21.91 52.98 13.27
C GLY A 1010 -22.71 54.22 13.68
N ASN A 1011 -22.44 55.32 12.98
CA ASN A 1011 -23.08 56.65 13.14
C ASN A 1011 -22.88 57.33 14.51
N PHE A 1012 -21.83 56.98 15.26
CA PHE A 1012 -21.42 57.69 16.46
C PHE A 1012 -20.64 58.97 16.10
N ALA A 1013 -21.33 60.11 16.08
CA ALA A 1013 -20.70 61.40 15.82
C ALA A 1013 -19.86 61.91 17.00
N ALA A 1014 -18.89 62.80 16.71
CA ALA A 1014 -17.95 63.35 17.68
C ALA A 1014 -18.65 63.86 18.97
N GLY A 1015 -18.21 63.33 20.12
CA GLY A 1015 -18.77 63.61 21.44
C GLY A 1015 -19.70 62.53 21.98
N ARG A 1016 -20.25 61.62 21.15
CA ARG A 1016 -20.96 60.42 21.63
C ARG A 1016 -19.98 59.24 21.69
N THR A 1017 -19.90 58.60 22.85
CA THR A 1017 -19.04 57.43 23.10
C THR A 1017 -19.84 56.14 23.11
N PHE A 1018 -19.21 55.05 22.67
CA PHE A 1018 -19.68 53.68 22.85
C PHE A 1018 -18.65 52.91 23.67
N LEU A 1019 -19.07 52.24 24.74
CA LEU A 1019 -18.21 51.46 25.61
C LEU A 1019 -18.73 50.03 25.74
N ILE A 1020 -17.81 49.07 25.84
CA ILE A 1020 -18.11 47.66 26.07
C ILE A 1020 -17.35 47.22 27.32
N ASN A 1021 -18.06 46.71 28.33
CA ASN A 1021 -17.48 46.36 29.64
C ASN A 1021 -16.67 47.53 30.27
N GLY A 1022 -17.05 48.77 29.98
CA GLY A 1022 -16.35 50.00 30.42
C GLY A 1022 -15.18 50.45 29.52
N VAL A 1023 -14.82 49.69 28.48
CA VAL A 1023 -13.75 50.03 27.53
C VAL A 1023 -14.32 50.81 26.34
N LEU A 1024 -13.77 51.98 26.04
CA LEU A 1024 -14.17 52.81 24.89
C LEU A 1024 -13.81 52.12 23.56
N VAL A 1025 -14.77 52.01 22.64
CA VAL A 1025 -14.57 51.42 21.30
C VAL A 1025 -14.91 52.39 20.17
N THR A 1026 -14.26 52.21 19.02
CA THR A 1026 -14.41 53.08 17.85
C THR A 1026 -15.46 52.53 16.89
N CYS A 1027 -16.59 53.23 16.75
CA CYS A 1027 -17.69 52.84 15.86
C CYS A 1027 -17.65 53.58 14.52
N ASN A 1028 -17.03 52.96 13.51
CA ASN A 1028 -16.89 53.50 12.15
C ASN A 1028 -17.57 52.66 11.05
N GLY A 1029 -18.40 51.69 11.42
CA GLY A 1029 -19.06 50.76 10.49
C GLY A 1029 -18.21 49.52 10.12
N ALA A 1030 -17.01 49.37 10.68
CA ALA A 1030 -16.26 48.12 10.64
C ALA A 1030 -16.64 47.19 11.80
N ASN A 1031 -16.21 45.93 11.72
CA ASN A 1031 -16.35 44.97 12.81
C ASN A 1031 -15.37 45.33 13.95
N VAL A 1032 -15.84 45.22 15.18
CA VAL A 1032 -15.14 45.59 16.41
C VAL A 1032 -14.80 44.33 17.20
N THR A 1033 -13.52 44.17 17.53
CA THR A 1033 -13.03 43.11 18.42
C THR A 1033 -13.56 43.34 19.83
N LEU A 1034 -14.13 42.31 20.45
CA LEU A 1034 -14.69 42.39 21.80
C LEU A 1034 -13.57 42.39 22.86
N PRO A 1035 -13.73 43.11 23.99
CA PRO A 1035 -12.86 42.96 25.15
C PRO A 1035 -13.12 41.60 25.84
N ALA A 1036 -12.39 41.31 26.91
CA ALA A 1036 -12.71 40.14 27.74
C ALA A 1036 -14.14 40.25 28.35
N GLU A 1037 -14.78 39.11 28.54
CA GLU A 1037 -16.10 39.02 29.19
C GLU A 1037 -16.05 39.52 30.64
N ARG A 1038 -17.10 40.25 31.05
CA ARG A 1038 -17.31 40.73 32.42
C ARG A 1038 -18.50 39.98 32.99
N ASN A 1039 -18.31 39.27 34.09
CA ASN A 1039 -19.36 38.49 34.75
C ASN A 1039 -20.12 37.52 33.79
N GLY A 1040 -19.38 36.87 32.88
CA GLY A 1040 -19.92 35.91 31.91
C GLY A 1040 -20.70 36.55 30.75
N GLY A 1041 -20.34 37.77 30.34
CA GLY A 1041 -20.98 38.44 29.22
C GLY A 1041 -20.47 39.85 28.92
N TYR A 1042 -21.36 40.63 28.29
CA TYR A 1042 -21.06 41.96 27.75
C TYR A 1042 -22.10 43.00 28.15
N CYS A 1043 -21.62 44.13 28.65
CA CYS A 1043 -22.36 45.37 28.84
C CYS A 1043 -22.00 46.38 27.76
N MET A 1044 -22.98 46.86 27.00
CA MET A 1044 -22.79 47.77 25.87
C MET A 1044 -23.48 49.11 26.16
N GLN A 1045 -22.69 50.18 26.23
CA GLN A 1045 -23.11 51.48 26.74
C GLN A 1045 -22.90 52.58 25.70
N ALA A 1046 -23.97 53.25 25.27
CA ALA A 1046 -23.86 54.48 24.50
C ALA A 1046 -24.15 55.68 25.40
N SER A 1047 -23.27 56.67 25.43
CA SER A 1047 -23.58 57.94 26.10
C SER A 1047 -24.63 58.75 25.32
N ALA A 1048 -25.18 59.80 25.93
CA ALA A 1048 -26.11 60.70 25.26
C ALA A 1048 -25.42 61.45 24.12
N GLY A 1049 -26.14 61.74 23.03
CA GLY A 1049 -25.56 62.40 21.87
C GLY A 1049 -26.58 62.91 20.85
N ASN A 1050 -26.12 63.79 19.97
CA ASN A 1050 -27.01 64.58 19.11
C ASN A 1050 -27.57 63.83 17.89
N GLN A 1051 -27.03 62.65 17.55
CA GLN A 1051 -27.48 61.84 16.42
C GLN A 1051 -28.38 60.69 16.90
N PRO A 1052 -29.68 60.67 16.59
CA PRO A 1052 -30.60 59.63 17.06
C PRO A 1052 -30.41 58.27 16.37
N TRP A 1053 -29.63 58.20 15.29
CA TRP A 1053 -29.45 57.02 14.43
C TRP A 1053 -28.08 56.31 14.56
N ALA A 1054 -27.44 56.47 15.72
CA ALA A 1054 -26.38 55.56 16.15
C ALA A 1054 -26.97 54.16 16.43
N TYR A 1055 -26.23 53.10 16.08
CA TYR A 1055 -26.66 51.71 16.24
C TYR A 1055 -25.47 50.76 16.45
N PHE A 1056 -25.76 49.56 16.93
CA PHE A 1056 -24.84 48.41 16.87
C PHE A 1056 -25.59 47.11 16.52
N SER A 1057 -24.85 46.15 15.98
CA SER A 1057 -25.31 44.83 15.55
C SER A 1057 -24.30 43.78 15.98
N THR A 1058 -24.75 42.68 16.57
CA THR A 1058 -23.92 41.57 17.07
C THR A 1058 -24.04 40.37 16.13
N PHE A 1059 -23.02 39.50 16.13
CA PHE A 1059 -22.97 38.25 15.38
C PHE A 1059 -22.04 37.22 16.04
#